data_AF-A0AAD9MPU0-F1
#
_entry.id   AF-A0AAD9MPU0-F1
#
_cell.length_a   1.000
_cell.length_b   1.000
_cell.length_c   1.000
_cell.angle_alpha   90.00
_cell.angle_beta   90.00
_cell.angle_gamma   90.00
#
_symmetry.space_group_name_H-M   'P 1'
#
loop_
_entity.id
_entity.type
_entity.pdbx_description
1 polymer ?
#
loop_
_entity_poly.entity_id
_entity_poly.type
_entity_poly.pdbx_seq_one_letter_code
_entity_poly.pdbx_strand_id
1 'polypeptide(L)'
;MGRRLFFPKGIVAQSAEAKNQATRFNATVGMAYEKKILMTTKVLCSFLPSFTPSQIVSYAPTGGILELRKIWKTLQQEKNPSLATTPFLLPIVTTGITHGISIAADLFLDAEDDVILPDMRWGNYDLIFAHRHQANIKTFPLFTSDNSFNIDALKNELQSVKKAFLVLNFPNNPTGYSPTKTEAQSLLSILKEAAQSGTSLVVIFDDAYFGLFYEDVTIQESLFASVAQLHKNIIAIKVDGITKEDFSWGLRVGFITISSPELSEKHFEALEKKCFAAVRSTVSNEKIMAAVQLKDISKTYTNNVHAVRNANIQVLDKEFVVLVGPSGCGKTTTLRMIAGLEEISKGQLYIDGKLVNDIPPKDRDIAMVFQNYALYPHMNVYDNMAFGLKIRKFSKQAIEKRVQEAAHILDIEALLDRKPKALSGGQRQRVALGRAIVRQPKVFLFDEPLSNLDAKLRVQMRAEISALHQRLQATMIYVTHDQIEAMTMSDKIVVMKDGDIQQTGAPLDLYNHPINKFVAGFIGSPPMNFMTMTITEKNQKLWGSLDKQTLLLSDELTTIAKNKVSQQVIFGIRPESLIVNENAQKETSVDATVEIVEPLGSEVHLYINTGSSQLIVRTSPEKIYHPGENIRLTPDMRHVVLFDRETELALNS
;
A
#
# COMPACT_ATOMS: atom_id res chain seq x y z
N MET A 1 25.67 8.14 -6.83
CA MET A 1 24.92 7.07 -7.53
C MET A 1 23.58 6.91 -6.82
N GLY A 2 22.45 6.99 -7.54
CA GLY A 2 21.13 6.98 -6.91
C GLY A 2 20.79 5.65 -6.24
N ARG A 3 20.16 5.70 -5.06
CA ARG A 3 19.65 4.51 -4.35
C ARG A 3 18.52 3.87 -5.18
N ARG A 4 18.73 2.64 -5.64
CA ARG A 4 17.67 1.82 -6.26
C ARG A 4 16.96 1.03 -5.18
N LEU A 5 15.65 1.21 -5.04
CA LEU A 5 14.78 0.34 -4.24
C LEU A 5 13.82 -0.39 -5.19
N PHE A 6 13.87 -1.72 -5.18
CA PHE A 6 12.95 -2.57 -5.93
C PHE A 6 11.71 -2.87 -5.08
N PHE A 7 10.52 -2.58 -5.61
CA PHE A 7 9.27 -3.09 -5.07
C PHE A 7 8.74 -4.25 -5.93
N PRO A 8 8.31 -5.38 -5.33
CA PRO A 8 7.52 -6.35 -6.06
C PRO A 8 6.16 -5.73 -6.42
N LYS A 9 5.77 -5.83 -7.70
CA LYS A 9 4.62 -5.15 -8.35
C LYS A 9 4.82 -3.65 -8.71
N GLY A 10 5.93 -3.35 -9.41
CA GLY A 10 5.84 -2.59 -10.67
C GLY A 10 5.81 -1.05 -10.61
N ILE A 11 6.03 -0.42 -9.46
CA ILE A 11 6.13 1.05 -9.35
C ILE A 11 7.51 1.44 -8.78
N VAL A 12 8.14 2.47 -9.35
CA VAL A 12 9.48 2.95 -8.99
C VAL A 12 9.47 4.47 -8.94
N ALA A 13 9.68 5.08 -7.78
CA ALA A 13 9.97 6.52 -7.69
C ALA A 13 11.49 6.76 -7.75
N GLN A 14 11.93 7.86 -8.39
CA GLN A 14 13.35 8.20 -8.50
C GLN A 14 13.56 9.72 -8.51
N SER A 15 14.11 10.26 -7.42
CA SER A 15 14.68 11.60 -7.40
C SER A 15 15.98 11.67 -8.21
N ALA A 16 16.25 12.82 -8.85
CA ALA A 16 17.47 13.07 -9.61
C ALA A 16 17.84 14.55 -9.53
N GLU A 17 19.01 14.84 -8.95
CA GLU A 17 19.57 16.20 -8.93
C GLU A 17 20.05 16.61 -10.33
N ALA A 18 19.63 17.79 -10.79
CA ALA A 18 20.21 18.42 -11.98
C ALA A 18 21.50 19.16 -11.58
N LYS A 19 22.63 18.80 -12.21
CA LYS A 19 23.88 19.56 -12.02
C LYS A 19 23.70 21.01 -12.51
N ASN A 20 23.94 21.96 -11.59
CA ASN A 20 24.26 23.36 -11.86
C ASN A 20 23.23 24.27 -12.55
N GLN A 21 21.91 24.04 -12.44
CA GLN A 21 20.90 25.13 -12.44
C GLN A 21 19.48 24.62 -12.15
N ALA A 22 18.79 25.30 -11.22
CA ALA A 22 17.40 25.12 -10.77
C ALA A 22 17.05 23.76 -10.11
N THR A 23 16.41 23.84 -8.95
CA THR A 23 15.92 22.74 -8.12
C THR A 23 14.76 21.99 -8.80
N ARG A 24 14.98 20.74 -9.21
CA ARG A 24 13.99 19.87 -9.87
C ARG A 24 13.80 18.57 -9.08
N PHE A 25 12.55 18.13 -8.93
CA PHE A 25 12.20 16.80 -8.44
C PHE A 25 11.49 16.01 -9.52
N ASN A 26 11.85 14.74 -9.71
CA ASN A 26 11.20 13.84 -10.66
C ASN A 26 10.50 12.70 -9.88
N ALA A 27 9.29 12.36 -10.30
CA ALA A 27 8.58 11.14 -9.93
C ALA A 27 8.33 10.28 -11.18
N THR A 28 8.29 8.97 -11.01
CA THR A 28 8.17 7.96 -12.08
C THR A 28 7.02 7.03 -11.69
N VAL A 29 6.02 6.83 -12.56
CA VAL A 29 4.89 5.94 -12.29
C VAL A 29 4.52 5.15 -13.55
N GLY A 30 4.59 3.82 -13.47
CA GLY A 30 4.43 2.91 -14.60
C GLY A 30 3.16 2.05 -14.53
N MET A 31 2.70 1.59 -15.70
CA MET A 31 1.60 0.62 -15.80
C MET A 31 2.10 -0.80 -16.12
N ALA A 32 1.37 -1.81 -15.64
CA ALA A 32 1.71 -3.21 -15.81
C ALA A 32 1.36 -3.77 -17.21
N TYR A 33 2.23 -4.66 -17.69
CA TYR A 33 2.07 -5.47 -18.90
C TYR A 33 2.21 -6.95 -18.53
N GLU A 34 1.48 -7.84 -19.21
CA GLU A 34 1.76 -9.28 -19.18
C GLU A 34 2.18 -9.73 -20.59
N LYS A 35 3.33 -10.42 -20.72
CA LYS A 35 3.82 -11.01 -21.99
C LYS A 35 3.81 -10.02 -23.18
N LYS A 36 4.20 -8.77 -22.94
CA LYS A 36 4.20 -7.64 -23.91
C LYS A 36 2.80 -7.16 -24.35
N ILE A 37 1.73 -7.67 -23.77
CA ILE A 37 0.36 -7.20 -24.01
C ILE A 37 0.02 -6.13 -22.96
N LEU A 38 -0.43 -4.96 -23.42
CA LEU A 38 -0.95 -3.89 -22.57
C LEU A 38 -2.25 -4.37 -21.90
N MET A 39 -2.33 -4.27 -20.58
CA MET A 39 -3.52 -4.59 -19.78
C MET A 39 -4.63 -3.54 -19.97
N THR A 40 -5.14 -3.42 -21.20
CA THR A 40 -6.30 -2.59 -21.55
C THR A 40 -7.56 -3.15 -20.88
N THR A 41 -8.60 -2.33 -20.73
CA THR A 41 -9.93 -2.76 -20.26
C THR A 41 -10.44 -4.01 -20.98
N LYS A 42 -10.22 -4.13 -22.30
CA LYS A 42 -10.66 -5.28 -23.10
C LYS A 42 -9.86 -6.56 -22.77
N VAL A 43 -8.57 -6.42 -22.47
CA VAL A 43 -7.70 -7.52 -22.02
C VAL A 43 -8.06 -7.91 -20.57
N LEU A 44 -8.28 -6.94 -19.69
CA LEU A 44 -8.76 -7.16 -18.32
C LEU A 44 -10.11 -7.88 -18.28
N CYS A 45 -11.12 -7.47 -19.07
CA CYS A 45 -12.38 -8.23 -19.22
C CYS A 45 -12.18 -9.66 -19.73
N SER A 46 -11.14 -9.93 -20.53
CA SER A 46 -10.84 -11.29 -21.02
C SER A 46 -10.17 -12.18 -19.97
N PHE A 47 -9.45 -11.59 -19.00
CA PHE A 47 -8.88 -12.30 -17.85
C PHE A 47 -9.81 -12.35 -16.63
N LEU A 48 -10.77 -11.41 -16.53
CA LEU A 48 -11.74 -11.27 -15.44
C LEU A 48 -13.17 -11.21 -16.01
N PRO A 49 -13.77 -12.38 -16.35
CA PRO A 49 -15.07 -12.44 -17.05
C PRO A 49 -16.26 -11.90 -16.25
N SER A 50 -16.08 -11.67 -14.95
CA SER A 50 -17.09 -11.13 -14.03
C SER A 50 -17.25 -9.61 -14.08
N PHE A 51 -16.39 -8.88 -14.80
CA PHE A 51 -16.48 -7.43 -14.97
C PHE A 51 -17.14 -7.07 -16.31
N THR A 52 -18.25 -6.34 -16.28
CA THR A 52 -18.77 -5.73 -17.52
C THR A 52 -17.91 -4.53 -17.93
N PRO A 53 -17.78 -4.22 -19.23
CA PRO A 53 -17.02 -3.05 -19.69
C PRO A 53 -17.50 -1.71 -19.11
N SER A 54 -18.74 -1.63 -18.64
CA SER A 54 -19.32 -0.49 -17.93
C SER A 54 -18.89 -0.34 -16.47
N GLN A 55 -18.37 -1.40 -15.85
CA GLN A 55 -17.86 -1.40 -14.47
C GLN A 55 -16.36 -1.05 -14.38
N ILE A 56 -15.63 -1.21 -15.49
CA ILE A 56 -14.23 -0.79 -15.57
C ILE A 56 -14.18 0.63 -16.16
N VAL A 57 -14.13 1.64 -15.29
CA VAL A 57 -13.84 3.02 -15.71
C VAL A 57 -12.39 3.08 -16.19
N SER A 58 -12.20 2.95 -17.50
CA SER A 58 -10.90 3.22 -18.11
C SER A 58 -10.55 4.69 -17.90
N TYR A 59 -9.41 4.96 -17.26
CA TYR A 59 -8.85 6.32 -17.16
C TYR A 59 -8.54 6.96 -18.53
N ALA A 60 -8.63 6.20 -19.64
CA ALA A 60 -8.61 6.74 -20.99
C ALA A 60 -9.80 6.24 -21.83
N PRO A 61 -10.60 7.12 -22.46
CA PRO A 61 -11.43 6.71 -23.57
C PRO A 61 -10.52 6.33 -24.75
N THR A 62 -10.64 5.10 -25.27
CA THR A 62 -9.96 4.68 -26.51
C THR A 62 -10.51 5.38 -27.76
N GLY A 63 -11.57 6.19 -27.62
CA GLY A 63 -12.02 7.15 -28.62
C GLY A 63 -11.91 8.57 -28.08
N GLY A 64 -10.84 9.28 -28.40
CA GLY A 64 -10.91 10.75 -28.45
C GLY A 64 -11.77 11.15 -29.65
N ILE A 65 -12.55 12.22 -29.54
CA ILE A 65 -13.43 12.69 -30.61
C ILE A 65 -12.56 12.95 -31.86
N LEU A 66 -12.82 12.19 -32.93
CA LEU A 66 -12.00 12.21 -34.15
C LEU A 66 -11.95 13.61 -34.79
N GLU A 67 -13.03 14.38 -34.64
CA GLU A 67 -13.15 15.74 -35.19
C GLU A 67 -12.24 16.75 -34.50
N LEU A 68 -12.11 16.75 -33.16
CA LEU A 68 -11.16 17.64 -32.45
C LEU A 68 -9.72 17.44 -32.95
N ARG A 69 -9.33 16.18 -33.21
CA ARG A 69 -8.00 15.85 -33.75
C ARG A 69 -7.79 16.34 -35.18
N LYS A 70 -8.85 16.36 -36.01
CA LYS A 70 -8.78 16.94 -37.36
C LYS A 70 -8.62 18.46 -37.30
N ILE A 71 -9.41 19.12 -36.44
CA ILE A 71 -9.37 20.59 -36.24
C ILE A 71 -7.95 21.02 -35.84
N TRP A 72 -7.34 20.40 -34.82
CA TRP A 72 -5.96 20.74 -34.41
C TRP A 72 -4.92 20.52 -35.50
N LYS A 73 -5.05 19.45 -36.31
CA LYS A 73 -4.15 19.24 -37.46
C LYS A 73 -4.25 20.38 -38.47
N THR A 74 -5.46 20.80 -38.85
CA THR A 74 -5.66 21.92 -39.79
C THR A 74 -5.02 23.19 -39.27
N LEU A 75 -5.33 23.57 -38.01
CA LEU A 75 -4.76 24.75 -37.35
C LEU A 75 -3.23 24.72 -37.31
N GLN A 76 -2.62 23.55 -37.07
CA GLN A 76 -1.16 23.45 -37.05
C GLN A 76 -0.55 23.58 -38.44
N GLN A 77 -1.16 22.98 -39.47
CA GLN A 77 -0.66 23.05 -40.85
C GLN A 77 -0.78 24.47 -41.42
N GLU A 78 -1.80 25.23 -41.01
CA GLU A 78 -1.94 26.66 -41.32
C GLU A 78 -0.85 27.52 -40.65
N LYS A 79 -0.52 27.26 -39.38
CA LYS A 79 0.49 28.04 -38.63
C LYS A 79 1.94 27.60 -38.83
N ASN A 80 2.20 26.34 -39.18
CA ASN A 80 3.54 25.76 -39.29
C ASN A 80 3.69 25.00 -40.62
N PRO A 81 4.04 25.67 -41.73
CA PRO A 81 4.14 25.05 -43.06
C PRO A 81 5.12 23.87 -43.13
N SER A 82 6.15 23.86 -42.27
CA SER A 82 7.13 22.77 -42.13
C SER A 82 6.53 21.43 -41.68
N LEU A 83 5.33 21.43 -41.10
CA LEU A 83 4.63 20.23 -40.60
C LEU A 83 3.59 19.69 -41.59
N ALA A 84 3.38 20.35 -42.73
CA ALA A 84 2.38 19.97 -43.73
C ALA A 84 2.54 18.53 -44.27
N THR A 85 3.78 18.04 -44.34
CA THR A 85 4.14 16.72 -44.91
C THR A 85 4.27 15.60 -43.88
N THR A 86 4.11 15.88 -42.59
CA THR A 86 4.34 14.88 -41.52
C THR A 86 3.21 13.83 -41.50
N PRO A 87 3.53 12.52 -41.56
CA PRO A 87 2.51 11.47 -41.58
C PRO A 87 1.80 11.33 -40.23
N PHE A 88 0.51 10.97 -40.28
CA PHE A 88 -0.34 10.78 -39.10
C PHE A 88 0.01 9.45 -38.39
N LEU A 89 0.88 9.50 -37.39
CA LEU A 89 1.08 8.41 -36.44
C LEU A 89 -0.04 8.42 -35.39
N LEU A 90 -0.68 7.27 -35.17
CA LEU A 90 -1.62 7.07 -34.06
C LEU A 90 -0.84 6.88 -32.75
N PRO A 91 -0.75 7.87 -31.84
CA PRO A 91 0.06 7.75 -30.65
C PRO A 91 -0.75 7.03 -29.56
N ILE A 92 -0.15 6.01 -28.97
CA ILE A 92 -0.76 5.20 -27.90
C ILE A 92 -0.36 5.79 -26.52
N VAL A 93 -0.38 7.12 -26.40
CA VAL A 93 0.15 7.90 -25.27
C VAL A 93 -0.96 8.72 -24.59
N THR A 94 -2.11 8.10 -24.34
CA THR A 94 -3.22 8.77 -23.63
C THR A 94 -3.27 8.45 -22.13
N THR A 95 -2.75 7.28 -21.73
CA THR A 95 -2.90 6.78 -20.36
C THR A 95 -1.86 7.35 -19.38
N GLY A 96 -0.60 7.48 -19.80
CA GLY A 96 0.48 7.98 -18.93
C GLY A 96 0.27 9.43 -18.48
N ILE A 97 -0.07 10.31 -19.43
CA ILE A 97 -0.29 11.74 -19.14
C ILE A 97 -1.54 11.93 -18.27
N THR A 98 -2.64 11.23 -18.55
CA THR A 98 -3.84 11.29 -17.70
C THR A 98 -3.54 10.82 -16.26
N HIS A 99 -2.72 9.78 -16.10
CA HIS A 99 -2.32 9.29 -14.78
C HIS A 99 -1.45 10.30 -14.03
N GLY A 100 -0.49 10.95 -14.72
CA GLY A 100 0.31 12.02 -14.15
C GLY A 100 -0.52 13.23 -13.70
N ILE A 101 -1.53 13.61 -14.48
CA ILE A 101 -2.50 14.67 -14.10
C ILE A 101 -3.30 14.28 -12.85
N SER A 102 -3.76 13.03 -12.75
CA SER A 102 -4.49 12.55 -11.55
C SER A 102 -3.63 12.65 -10.29
N ILE A 103 -2.34 12.26 -10.37
CA ILE A 103 -1.43 12.35 -9.22
C ILE A 103 -1.11 13.80 -8.87
N ALA A 104 -0.95 14.68 -9.87
CA ALA A 104 -0.79 16.11 -9.61
C ALA A 104 -2.02 16.70 -8.88
N ALA A 105 -3.23 16.25 -9.21
CA ALA A 105 -4.44 16.59 -8.46
C ALA A 105 -4.39 16.05 -7.02
N ASP A 106 -4.09 14.77 -6.82
CA ASP A 106 -3.96 14.15 -5.49
C ASP A 106 -2.91 14.82 -4.56
N LEU A 107 -1.94 15.55 -5.12
CA LEU A 107 -0.88 16.23 -4.37
C LEU A 107 -1.19 17.68 -3.97
N PHE A 108 -1.97 18.40 -4.79
CA PHE A 108 -2.07 19.85 -4.75
C PHE A 108 -3.50 20.41 -4.81
N LEU A 109 -4.50 19.58 -5.15
CA LEU A 109 -5.89 19.98 -5.32
C LEU A 109 -6.74 19.49 -4.15
N ASP A 110 -7.30 20.45 -3.43
CA ASP A 110 -8.25 20.25 -2.34
C ASP A 110 -9.70 20.35 -2.88
N ALA A 111 -10.69 19.99 -2.08
CA ALA A 111 -12.10 20.16 -2.45
C ALA A 111 -12.46 21.66 -2.56
N GLU A 112 -13.37 21.99 -3.47
CA GLU A 112 -13.81 23.37 -3.79
C GLU A 112 -12.74 24.29 -4.40
N ASP A 113 -11.50 23.83 -4.61
CA ASP A 113 -10.48 24.58 -5.36
C ASP A 113 -10.93 24.88 -6.81
N ASP A 114 -10.53 26.03 -7.34
CA ASP A 114 -10.75 26.38 -8.74
C ASP A 114 -9.75 25.65 -9.67
N VAL A 115 -10.27 24.90 -10.64
CA VAL A 115 -9.49 24.27 -11.72
C VAL A 115 -9.81 24.98 -13.03
N ILE A 116 -8.81 25.63 -13.62
CA ILE A 116 -8.97 26.37 -14.88
C ILE A 116 -8.50 25.49 -16.04
N LEU A 117 -9.41 25.23 -16.98
CA LEU A 117 -9.21 24.35 -18.14
C LEU A 117 -9.54 25.08 -19.46
N PRO A 118 -8.95 24.67 -20.60
CA PRO A 118 -9.51 25.02 -21.90
C PRO A 118 -10.90 24.39 -22.10
N ASP A 119 -11.73 25.06 -22.90
CA ASP A 119 -13.01 24.53 -23.38
C ASP A 119 -12.84 23.28 -24.25
N MET A 120 -11.85 23.28 -25.16
CA MET A 120 -11.48 22.15 -26.01
C MET A 120 -10.64 21.08 -25.27
N ARG A 121 -11.22 20.49 -24.22
CA ARG A 121 -10.60 19.43 -23.40
C ARG A 121 -11.13 18.03 -23.71
N TRP A 122 -10.51 17.02 -23.09
CA TRP A 122 -10.98 15.63 -23.13
C TRP A 122 -11.99 15.38 -22.00
N GLY A 123 -13.02 14.56 -22.24
CA GLY A 123 -14.10 14.32 -21.26
C GLY A 123 -13.71 13.55 -19.98
N ASN A 124 -12.47 13.10 -19.83
CA ASN A 124 -11.97 12.49 -18.60
C ASN A 124 -11.51 13.52 -17.54
N TYR A 125 -11.46 14.80 -17.90
CA TYR A 125 -11.08 15.89 -16.98
C TYR A 125 -12.11 16.06 -15.87
N ASP A 126 -13.39 15.98 -16.19
CA ASP A 126 -14.47 16.14 -15.22
C ASP A 126 -14.50 14.94 -14.23
N LEU A 127 -14.06 13.75 -14.65
CA LEU A 127 -13.86 12.58 -13.77
C LEU A 127 -12.75 12.81 -12.72
N ILE A 128 -11.65 13.45 -13.11
CA ILE A 128 -10.55 13.77 -12.19
C ILE A 128 -10.98 14.94 -11.30
N PHE A 129 -11.29 16.09 -11.90
CA PHE A 129 -11.41 17.33 -11.14
C PHE A 129 -12.76 17.47 -10.40
N ALA A 130 -13.88 17.33 -11.11
CA ALA A 130 -15.19 17.49 -10.48
C ALA A 130 -15.61 16.24 -9.66
N HIS A 131 -15.47 15.04 -10.21
CA HIS A 131 -16.01 13.84 -9.55
C HIS A 131 -15.11 13.25 -8.45
N ARG A 132 -13.78 13.19 -8.64
CA ARG A 132 -12.85 12.67 -7.63
C ARG A 132 -12.45 13.72 -6.61
N HIS A 133 -12.14 14.95 -7.04
CA HIS A 133 -11.66 16.02 -6.15
C HIS A 133 -12.71 17.05 -5.72
N GLN A 134 -13.93 17.03 -6.27
CA GLN A 134 -15.00 18.02 -5.95
C GLN A 134 -14.54 19.47 -6.20
N ALA A 135 -13.71 19.65 -7.23
CA ALA A 135 -13.16 20.95 -7.59
C ALA A 135 -14.08 21.74 -8.54
N ASN A 136 -14.01 23.07 -8.45
CA ASN A 136 -14.79 24.00 -9.25
C ASN A 136 -14.14 24.18 -10.64
N ILE A 137 -14.71 23.56 -11.66
CA ILE A 137 -14.17 23.64 -13.03
C ILE A 137 -14.60 24.96 -13.69
N LYS A 138 -13.61 25.79 -14.01
CA LYS A 138 -13.72 27.01 -14.82
C LYS A 138 -13.13 26.76 -16.21
N THR A 139 -13.74 27.34 -17.24
CA THR A 139 -13.42 27.02 -18.64
C THR A 139 -13.33 28.25 -19.51
N PHE A 140 -12.22 28.44 -20.21
CA PHE A 140 -12.04 29.56 -21.15
C PHE A 140 -11.96 29.08 -22.61
N PRO A 141 -12.45 29.87 -23.59
CA PRO A 141 -12.24 29.59 -25.01
C PRO A 141 -10.74 29.62 -25.32
N LEU A 142 -10.16 28.50 -25.77
CA LEU A 142 -8.70 28.39 -25.92
C LEU A 142 -8.12 29.32 -27.02
N PHE A 143 -8.89 29.55 -28.09
CA PHE A 143 -8.52 30.43 -29.19
C PHE A 143 -9.58 31.48 -29.46
N THR A 144 -9.16 32.60 -30.03
CA THR A 144 -10.01 33.61 -30.64
C THR A 144 -10.43 33.21 -32.06
N SER A 145 -11.33 33.95 -32.69
CA SER A 145 -11.86 33.64 -34.04
C SER A 145 -10.83 33.71 -35.18
N ASP A 146 -9.65 34.27 -34.93
CA ASP A 146 -8.48 34.30 -35.82
C ASP A 146 -7.47 33.17 -35.53
N ASN A 147 -7.85 32.20 -34.69
CA ASN A 147 -7.04 31.08 -34.23
C ASN A 147 -5.78 31.47 -33.41
N SER A 148 -5.66 32.70 -32.90
CA SER A 148 -4.63 33.06 -31.92
C SER A 148 -5.00 32.62 -30.49
N PHE A 149 -4.01 32.40 -29.62
CA PHE A 149 -4.24 31.94 -28.25
C PHE A 149 -4.95 33.03 -27.42
N ASN A 150 -6.07 32.69 -26.77
CA ASN A 150 -6.97 33.66 -26.15
C ASN A 150 -6.50 34.06 -24.73
N ILE A 151 -5.52 34.96 -24.69
CA ILE A 151 -4.87 35.44 -23.46
C ILE A 151 -5.84 36.20 -22.56
N ASP A 152 -6.74 37.01 -23.14
CA ASP A 152 -7.68 37.82 -22.37
C ASP A 152 -8.71 36.96 -21.63
N ALA A 153 -9.21 35.88 -22.25
CA ALA A 153 -10.12 34.96 -21.57
C ALA A 153 -9.42 34.24 -20.40
N LEU A 154 -8.18 33.75 -20.59
CA LEU A 154 -7.40 33.15 -19.51
C LEU A 154 -7.08 34.16 -18.39
N LYS A 155 -6.77 35.41 -18.74
CA LYS A 155 -6.53 36.49 -17.77
C LYS A 155 -7.76 36.77 -16.91
N ASN A 156 -8.95 36.82 -17.50
CA ASN A 156 -10.20 37.03 -16.77
C ASN A 156 -10.47 35.90 -15.75
N GLU A 157 -10.27 34.64 -16.16
CA GLU A 157 -10.43 33.50 -15.23
C GLU A 157 -9.42 33.58 -14.07
N LEU A 158 -8.15 33.88 -14.35
CA LEU A 158 -7.09 34.02 -13.33
C LEU A 158 -7.31 35.18 -12.36
N GLN A 159 -7.99 36.26 -12.77
CA GLN A 159 -8.37 37.36 -11.89
C GLN A 159 -9.54 37.00 -10.95
N SER A 160 -10.30 35.94 -11.25
CA SER A 160 -11.47 35.52 -10.46
C SER A 160 -11.15 34.58 -9.29
N VAL A 161 -9.87 34.22 -9.08
CA VAL A 161 -9.43 33.09 -8.23
C VAL A 161 -8.31 33.46 -7.26
N LYS A 162 -8.33 32.85 -6.07
CA LYS A 162 -7.26 32.99 -5.05
C LYS A 162 -6.23 31.86 -5.10
N LYS A 163 -6.67 30.64 -5.41
CA LYS A 163 -5.84 29.47 -5.70
C LYS A 163 -6.37 28.89 -7.01
N ALA A 164 -5.50 28.59 -7.96
CA ALA A 164 -5.91 27.98 -9.22
C ALA A 164 -4.99 26.84 -9.62
N PHE A 165 -5.61 25.73 -9.97
CA PHE A 165 -4.99 24.58 -10.59
C PHE A 165 -5.18 24.71 -12.10
N LEU A 166 -4.21 25.34 -12.76
CA LEU A 166 -4.27 25.69 -14.18
C LEU A 166 -3.67 24.57 -15.02
N VAL A 167 -4.50 23.89 -15.81
CA VAL A 167 -4.04 22.81 -16.69
C VAL A 167 -3.87 23.33 -18.11
N LEU A 168 -2.64 23.67 -18.47
CA LEU A 168 -2.26 24.07 -19.83
C LEU A 168 -1.99 22.84 -20.70
N ASN A 169 -2.92 21.87 -20.71
CA ASN A 169 -2.77 20.68 -21.55
C ASN A 169 -3.24 20.96 -22.98
N PHE A 170 -2.26 21.22 -23.85
CA PHE A 170 -2.42 21.10 -25.29
C PHE A 170 -2.19 19.61 -25.65
N PRO A 171 -3.17 18.97 -26.32
CA PRO A 171 -3.51 17.54 -26.21
C PRO A 171 -2.47 16.51 -26.70
N ASN A 172 -2.13 15.53 -25.85
CA ASN A 172 -1.52 14.19 -26.10
C ASN A 172 -1.26 13.86 -27.59
N ASN A 173 -0.10 14.27 -28.10
CA ASN A 173 0.00 14.72 -29.50
C ASN A 173 0.46 13.68 -30.55
N PRO A 174 0.07 13.89 -31.82
CA PRO A 174 1.04 13.85 -32.93
C PRO A 174 1.06 15.13 -33.79
N THR A 175 -0.01 15.95 -33.80
CA THR A 175 -0.15 17.33 -34.37
C THR A 175 -1.38 18.08 -33.78
N GLY A 176 -1.32 19.24 -33.10
CA GLY A 176 -0.24 19.95 -32.39
C GLY A 176 -0.47 21.48 -32.26
N TYR A 177 0.03 22.15 -31.20
CA TYR A 177 0.07 23.63 -31.09
C TYR A 177 1.20 24.08 -30.17
N SER A 178 2.24 24.72 -30.73
CA SER A 178 3.27 25.41 -29.94
C SER A 178 2.94 26.90 -29.93
N PRO A 179 2.88 27.58 -28.77
CA PRO A 179 2.67 29.02 -28.74
C PRO A 179 3.82 29.73 -29.45
N THR A 180 3.49 30.75 -30.22
CA THR A 180 4.48 31.68 -30.77
C THR A 180 5.25 32.34 -29.63
N LYS A 181 6.44 32.89 -29.93
CA LYS A 181 7.24 33.63 -28.94
C LYS A 181 6.45 34.73 -28.24
N THR A 182 5.62 35.46 -28.99
CA THR A 182 4.74 36.53 -28.50
C THR A 182 3.64 36.02 -27.57
N GLU A 183 3.00 34.89 -27.92
CA GLU A 183 1.95 34.27 -27.09
C GLU A 183 2.54 33.71 -25.79
N ALA A 184 3.70 33.05 -25.86
CA ALA A 184 4.40 32.53 -24.68
C ALA A 184 4.91 33.64 -23.74
N GLN A 185 5.45 34.74 -24.28
CA GLN A 185 5.83 35.92 -23.49
C GLN A 185 4.62 36.54 -22.79
N SER A 186 3.49 36.64 -23.50
CA SER A 186 2.26 37.21 -22.97
C SER A 186 1.61 36.29 -21.91
N LEU A 187 1.68 34.97 -22.09
CA LEU A 187 1.31 33.97 -21.08
C LEU A 187 2.17 34.10 -19.80
N LEU A 188 3.49 34.21 -19.94
CA LEU A 188 4.39 34.46 -18.81
C LEU A 188 4.05 35.77 -18.09
N SER A 189 3.66 36.81 -18.83
CA SER A 189 3.22 38.09 -18.26
C SER A 189 1.98 37.93 -17.38
N ILE A 190 0.91 37.30 -17.88
CA ILE A 190 -0.36 37.16 -17.11
C ILE A 190 -0.22 36.22 -15.90
N LEU A 191 0.58 35.15 -16.01
CA LEU A 191 0.85 34.26 -14.88
C LEU A 191 1.62 34.99 -13.77
N LYS A 192 2.56 35.86 -14.15
CA LYS A 192 3.30 36.70 -13.20
C LYS A 192 2.40 37.77 -12.56
N GLU A 193 1.56 38.43 -13.34
CA GLU A 193 0.59 39.43 -12.86
C GLU A 193 -0.36 38.82 -11.81
N ALA A 194 -0.95 37.66 -12.11
CA ALA A 194 -1.82 36.94 -11.17
C ALA A 194 -1.06 36.47 -9.91
N ALA A 195 0.17 35.97 -10.06
CA ALA A 195 0.96 35.54 -8.91
C ALA A 195 1.42 36.73 -8.03
N GLN A 196 1.58 37.92 -8.61
CA GLN A 196 1.89 39.18 -7.92
C GLN A 196 0.66 39.81 -7.24
N SER A 197 -0.55 39.66 -7.80
CA SER A 197 -1.80 40.08 -7.14
C SER A 197 -2.21 39.17 -5.97
N GLY A 198 -1.49 38.06 -5.76
CA GLY A 198 -1.63 37.18 -4.60
C GLY A 198 -2.23 35.80 -4.92
N THR A 199 -2.55 35.52 -6.18
CA THR A 199 -3.08 34.21 -6.58
C THR A 199 -1.99 33.13 -6.46
N SER A 200 -2.33 32.01 -5.82
CA SER A 200 -1.46 30.82 -5.76
C SER A 200 -1.74 29.92 -6.97
N LEU A 201 -0.72 29.61 -7.77
CA LEU A 201 -0.88 28.90 -9.04
C LEU A 201 -0.13 27.58 -9.05
N VAL A 202 -0.85 26.51 -9.38
CA VAL A 202 -0.27 25.21 -9.75
C VAL A 202 -0.49 25.05 -11.25
N VAL A 203 0.59 25.08 -12.03
CA VAL A 203 0.52 25.13 -13.51
C VAL A 203 1.06 23.83 -14.10
N ILE A 204 0.21 23.11 -14.84
CA ILE A 204 0.54 21.81 -15.44
C ILE A 204 0.87 21.92 -16.94
N PHE A 205 1.95 21.27 -17.35
CA PHE A 205 2.46 21.15 -18.73
C PHE A 205 2.64 19.69 -19.15
N ASP A 206 2.59 19.39 -20.46
CA ASP A 206 3.02 18.12 -21.07
C ASP A 206 4.50 18.24 -21.57
N ASP A 207 5.26 17.14 -21.59
CA ASP A 207 6.65 17.06 -22.10
C ASP A 207 6.71 16.84 -23.62
N ALA A 208 5.61 16.44 -24.25
CA ALA A 208 5.55 16.28 -25.71
C ALA A 208 5.69 17.64 -26.44
N TYR A 209 6.94 18.08 -26.61
CA TYR A 209 7.43 19.26 -27.35
C TYR A 209 7.19 20.66 -26.74
N PHE A 210 6.51 20.79 -25.59
CA PHE A 210 6.34 22.09 -24.91
C PHE A 210 7.61 22.64 -24.22
N GLY A 211 8.72 21.93 -24.35
CA GLY A 211 10.03 22.36 -23.87
C GLY A 211 10.76 23.37 -24.75
N LEU A 212 10.22 23.76 -25.92
CA LEU A 212 10.99 24.45 -26.97
C LEU A 212 10.14 25.52 -27.69
N PHE A 213 10.63 26.76 -27.77
CA PHE A 213 10.13 27.74 -28.76
C PHE A 213 10.45 27.23 -30.18
N TYR A 214 9.48 27.29 -31.09
CA TYR A 214 9.65 26.86 -32.49
C TYR A 214 9.86 28.05 -33.44
N GLU A 215 10.99 28.74 -33.29
CA GLU A 215 11.59 29.57 -34.34
C GLU A 215 13.12 29.32 -34.35
N ASP A 216 13.65 29.06 -35.54
CA ASP A 216 15.06 28.92 -35.95
C ASP A 216 16.13 28.39 -34.95
N VAL A 217 16.44 27.08 -35.08
CA VAL A 217 17.75 26.36 -35.06
C VAL A 217 18.77 26.61 -33.91
N THR A 218 18.66 27.67 -33.12
CA THR A 218 19.70 28.12 -32.17
C THR A 218 19.14 28.47 -30.80
N ILE A 219 19.31 27.51 -29.88
CA ILE A 219 19.05 27.58 -28.43
C ILE A 219 17.56 27.76 -28.07
N GLN A 220 17.00 26.70 -27.48
CA GLN A 220 15.58 26.56 -27.17
C GLN A 220 15.35 26.68 -25.67
N GLU A 221 14.71 27.77 -25.23
CA GLU A 221 14.22 27.89 -23.85
C GLU A 221 12.92 27.12 -23.64
N SER A 222 12.75 26.56 -22.44
CA SER A 222 11.58 25.77 -22.06
C SER A 222 10.57 26.61 -21.31
N LEU A 223 9.34 26.67 -21.81
CA LEU A 223 8.23 27.37 -21.14
C LEU A 223 8.03 26.88 -19.70
N PHE A 224 8.19 25.57 -19.46
CA PHE A 224 8.20 25.00 -18.11
C PHE A 224 9.31 25.61 -17.23
N ALA A 225 10.53 25.74 -17.74
CA ALA A 225 11.64 26.35 -17.00
C ALA A 225 11.39 27.84 -16.73
N SER A 226 10.85 28.57 -17.70
CA SER A 226 10.47 29.98 -17.56
C SER A 226 9.37 30.18 -16.51
N VAL A 227 8.33 29.34 -16.50
CA VAL A 227 7.25 29.39 -15.50
C VAL A 227 7.75 28.94 -14.11
N ALA A 228 8.59 27.91 -14.05
CA ALA A 228 9.18 27.41 -12.80
C ALA A 228 10.05 28.43 -12.06
N GLN A 229 10.56 29.46 -12.75
CA GLN A 229 11.37 30.54 -12.19
C GLN A 229 10.58 31.85 -12.04
N LEU A 230 9.32 31.90 -12.45
CA LEU A 230 8.57 33.14 -12.69
C LEU A 230 8.18 33.87 -11.40
N HIS A 231 7.71 33.13 -10.38
CA HIS A 231 7.32 33.67 -9.08
C HIS A 231 7.23 32.57 -8.02
N LYS A 232 7.40 32.90 -6.74
CA LYS A 232 7.31 31.94 -5.62
C LYS A 232 5.92 31.35 -5.37
N ASN A 233 4.87 32.10 -5.69
CA ASN A 233 3.47 31.62 -5.61
C ASN A 233 3.10 30.67 -6.77
N ILE A 234 4.06 30.30 -7.62
CA ILE A 234 3.86 29.40 -8.76
C ILE A 234 4.60 28.09 -8.50
N ILE A 235 3.88 26.98 -8.63
CA ILE A 235 4.44 25.63 -8.74
C ILE A 235 4.24 25.18 -10.18
N ALA A 236 5.35 25.00 -10.90
CA ALA A 236 5.32 24.42 -12.24
C ALA A 236 5.40 22.88 -12.11
N ILE A 237 4.49 22.19 -12.77
CA ILE A 237 4.42 20.73 -12.83
C ILE A 237 4.46 20.32 -14.30
N LYS A 238 5.42 19.47 -14.66
CA LYS A 238 5.56 18.91 -16.00
C LYS A 238 5.20 17.43 -15.96
N VAL A 239 4.39 16.96 -16.90
CA VAL A 239 3.99 15.56 -17.04
C VAL A 239 4.57 15.01 -18.34
N ASP A 240 5.30 13.89 -18.28
CA ASP A 240 5.87 13.22 -19.47
C ASP A 240 5.24 11.84 -19.67
N GLY A 241 5.14 11.38 -20.92
CA GLY A 241 4.55 10.11 -21.34
C GLY A 241 5.46 9.30 -22.26
N ILE A 242 6.67 8.93 -21.82
CA ILE A 242 7.63 8.22 -22.65
C ILE A 242 7.26 6.73 -22.90
N THR A 243 7.32 6.34 -24.18
CA THR A 243 7.74 5.01 -24.64
C THR A 243 9.22 5.05 -24.98
N LYS A 244 10.08 4.41 -24.17
CA LYS A 244 11.50 4.18 -24.51
C LYS A 244 11.68 2.70 -24.85
N GLU A 245 11.75 2.42 -26.15
CA GLU A 245 11.83 1.06 -26.69
C GLU A 245 13.18 0.37 -26.39
N ASP A 246 14.23 1.15 -26.08
CA ASP A 246 15.59 0.66 -25.78
C ASP A 246 15.77 0.00 -24.39
N PHE A 247 14.75 -0.01 -23.53
CA PHE A 247 14.73 -0.89 -22.37
C PHE A 247 13.93 -2.16 -22.70
N SER A 248 14.60 -3.31 -22.64
CA SER A 248 14.09 -4.66 -22.98
C SER A 248 12.89 -5.16 -22.15
N TRP A 249 12.30 -4.30 -21.32
CA TRP A 249 11.17 -4.55 -20.44
C TRP A 249 9.88 -3.82 -20.84
N GLY A 250 9.90 -2.94 -21.85
CA GLY A 250 8.69 -2.43 -22.50
C GLY A 250 7.71 -1.66 -21.60
N LEU A 251 8.21 -0.91 -20.60
CA LEU A 251 7.37 -0.05 -19.76
C LEU A 251 6.89 1.21 -20.50
N ARG A 252 5.67 1.63 -20.18
CA ARG A 252 5.18 3.00 -20.39
C ARG A 252 5.00 3.67 -19.04
N VAL A 253 5.57 4.86 -18.91
CA VAL A 253 5.72 5.57 -17.65
C VAL A 253 5.20 6.99 -17.80
N GLY A 254 4.35 7.42 -16.86
CA GLY A 254 4.09 8.82 -16.61
C GLY A 254 5.18 9.37 -15.67
N PHE A 255 5.89 10.41 -16.08
CA PHE A 255 6.79 11.14 -15.16
C PHE A 255 6.13 12.43 -14.72
N ILE A 256 6.44 12.89 -13.51
CA ILE A 256 6.06 14.23 -13.04
C ILE A 256 7.32 14.95 -12.56
N THR A 257 7.62 16.11 -13.14
CA THR A 257 8.67 17.01 -12.65
C THR A 257 8.06 18.22 -11.96
N ILE A 258 8.43 18.47 -10.70
CA ILE A 258 7.93 19.62 -9.91
C ILE A 258 9.08 20.61 -9.72
N SER A 259 8.81 21.90 -9.92
CA SER A 259 9.79 22.99 -9.79
C SER A 259 9.13 24.31 -9.34
N SER A 260 9.79 25.02 -8.42
CA SER A 260 9.39 26.35 -7.92
C SER A 260 10.59 26.99 -7.20
N PRO A 261 10.73 28.33 -7.13
CA PRO A 261 11.95 28.98 -6.62
C PRO A 261 12.29 28.71 -5.15
N GLU A 262 11.32 28.34 -4.31
CA GLU A 262 11.49 28.15 -2.86
C GLU A 262 11.47 26.67 -2.42
N LEU A 263 11.52 25.72 -3.37
CA LEU A 263 11.62 24.29 -3.02
C LEU A 263 13.01 23.94 -2.46
N SER A 264 13.01 23.33 -1.28
CA SER A 264 14.18 22.88 -0.53
C SER A 264 14.16 21.36 -0.38
N GLU A 265 15.27 20.77 0.07
CA GLU A 265 15.39 19.32 0.31
C GLU A 265 14.27 18.76 1.20
N LYS A 266 13.89 19.48 2.27
CA LYS A 266 12.75 19.12 3.13
C LYS A 266 11.40 19.17 2.41
N HIS A 267 11.21 20.12 1.49
CA HIS A 267 10.02 20.18 0.64
C HIS A 267 10.00 18.99 -0.33
N PHE A 268 11.15 18.55 -0.84
CA PHE A 268 11.26 17.37 -1.69
C PHE A 268 10.99 16.06 -0.95
N GLU A 269 11.51 15.85 0.27
CA GLU A 269 11.15 14.69 1.09
C GLU A 269 9.65 14.64 1.42
N ALA A 270 9.03 15.79 1.70
CA ALA A 270 7.60 15.87 1.99
C ALA A 270 6.75 15.58 0.74
N LEU A 271 7.15 16.11 -0.42
CA LEU A 271 6.52 15.80 -1.70
C LEU A 271 6.71 14.32 -2.06
N GLU A 272 7.88 13.73 -1.85
CA GLU A 272 8.15 12.31 -2.07
C GLU A 272 7.22 11.43 -1.20
N LYS A 273 7.13 11.71 0.11
CA LYS A 273 6.22 11.01 1.03
C LYS A 273 4.75 11.16 0.59
N LYS A 274 4.33 12.35 0.17
CA LYS A 274 2.98 12.59 -0.37
C LYS A 274 2.74 11.87 -1.70
N CYS A 275 3.71 11.83 -2.61
CA CYS A 275 3.65 11.06 -3.85
C CYS A 275 3.49 9.56 -3.57
N PHE A 276 4.27 9.00 -2.64
CA PHE A 276 4.11 7.62 -2.22
C PHE A 276 2.73 7.35 -1.61
N ALA A 277 2.20 8.27 -0.80
CA ALA A 277 0.86 8.17 -0.24
C ALA A 277 -0.24 8.26 -1.32
N ALA A 278 -0.13 9.20 -2.28
CA ALA A 278 -1.07 9.40 -3.39
C ALA A 278 -1.06 8.24 -4.41
N VAL A 279 0.11 7.65 -4.65
CA VAL A 279 0.24 6.46 -5.49
C VAL A 279 -0.33 5.22 -4.79
N ARG A 280 -0.05 5.03 -3.50
CA ARG A 280 -0.71 3.99 -2.69
C ARG A 280 -2.23 4.21 -2.64
N SER A 281 -2.69 5.44 -2.45
CA SER A 281 -4.12 5.76 -2.40
C SER A 281 -4.81 5.60 -3.75
N THR A 282 -4.12 5.85 -4.86
CA THR A 282 -4.68 5.62 -6.21
C THR A 282 -4.78 4.12 -6.55
N VAL A 283 -3.89 3.28 -6.00
CA VAL A 283 -4.05 1.82 -6.01
C VAL A 283 -5.20 1.38 -5.07
N SER A 284 -5.53 2.17 -4.05
CA SER A 284 -6.57 1.88 -3.05
C SER A 284 -7.80 2.82 -3.12
N ASN A 285 -8.11 3.42 -4.28
CA ASN A 285 -9.20 4.40 -4.44
C ASN A 285 -10.47 3.78 -5.07
N GLU A 286 -10.73 2.50 -4.81
CA GLU A 286 -12.09 2.18 -4.37
C GLU A 286 -12.33 2.98 -3.08
N LYS A 287 -13.47 3.66 -2.91
CA LYS A 287 -13.82 4.22 -1.58
C LYS A 287 -13.69 3.09 -0.58
N ILE A 288 -12.72 3.18 0.34
CA ILE A 288 -12.41 2.08 1.26
C ILE A 288 -13.52 1.99 2.31
N MET A 289 -14.64 1.39 1.90
CA MET A 289 -15.72 1.02 2.79
C MET A 289 -15.17 -0.03 3.74
N ALA A 290 -15.13 0.30 5.02
CA ALA A 290 -14.81 -0.66 6.06
C ALA A 290 -15.91 -1.71 6.08
N ALA A 291 -15.62 -2.90 5.56
CA ALA A 291 -16.52 -4.05 5.61
C ALA A 291 -16.86 -4.41 7.06
N VAL A 292 -15.90 -4.23 7.99
CA VAL A 292 -16.13 -4.25 9.44
C VAL A 292 -15.38 -3.09 10.11
N GLN A 293 -16.03 -2.38 11.03
CA GLN A 293 -15.39 -1.35 11.85
C GLN A 293 -15.81 -1.49 13.32
N LEU A 294 -14.83 -1.67 14.20
CA LEU A 294 -14.97 -1.61 15.65
C LEU A 294 -14.49 -0.24 16.10
N LYS A 295 -15.35 0.51 16.80
CA LYS A 295 -15.01 1.78 17.46
C LYS A 295 -15.17 1.62 18.97
N ASP A 296 -14.07 1.82 19.70
CA ASP A 296 -14.01 1.79 21.17
C ASP A 296 -14.64 0.52 21.80
N ILE A 297 -14.57 -0.60 21.10
CA ILE A 297 -15.25 -1.84 21.49
C ILE A 297 -14.63 -2.41 22.77
N SER A 298 -15.46 -2.65 23.77
CA SER A 298 -15.02 -3.22 25.05
C SER A 298 -15.94 -4.35 25.51
N LYS A 299 -15.35 -5.36 26.14
CA LYS A 299 -16.05 -6.48 26.79
C LYS A 299 -15.61 -6.62 28.23
N THR A 300 -16.57 -6.48 29.13
CA THR A 300 -16.41 -6.80 30.55
C THR A 300 -17.37 -7.92 30.90
N TYR A 301 -16.86 -9.00 31.49
CA TYR A 301 -17.69 -10.09 32.02
C TYR A 301 -18.08 -9.82 33.47
N THR A 302 -18.97 -10.65 34.01
CA THR A 302 -19.23 -10.73 35.45
C THR A 302 -17.92 -10.92 36.23
N ASN A 303 -17.88 -10.42 37.48
CA ASN A 303 -16.66 -10.26 38.29
C ASN A 303 -15.65 -9.21 37.77
N ASN A 304 -16.09 -8.27 36.93
CA ASN A 304 -15.30 -7.14 36.42
C ASN A 304 -14.04 -7.54 35.61
N VAL A 305 -14.09 -8.68 34.93
CA VAL A 305 -13.00 -9.14 34.05
C VAL A 305 -13.09 -8.44 32.70
N HIS A 306 -12.20 -7.47 32.47
CA HIS A 306 -12.08 -6.75 31.19
C HIS A 306 -11.31 -7.59 30.16
N ALA A 307 -12.04 -8.33 29.32
CA ALA A 307 -11.46 -9.24 28.32
C ALA A 307 -11.08 -8.56 27.00
N VAL A 308 -11.73 -7.44 26.66
CA VAL A 308 -11.39 -6.58 25.53
C VAL A 308 -11.57 -5.12 25.96
N ARG A 309 -10.59 -4.27 25.65
CA ARG A 309 -10.52 -2.88 26.11
C ARG A 309 -10.31 -1.97 24.91
N ASN A 310 -11.25 -1.04 24.71
CA ASN A 310 -11.17 0.05 23.72
C ASN A 310 -10.68 -0.36 22.32
N ALA A 311 -11.08 -1.54 21.85
CA ALA A 311 -10.65 -2.11 20.59
C ALA A 311 -11.16 -1.28 19.41
N ASN A 312 -10.21 -0.67 18.71
CA ASN A 312 -10.43 0.09 17.49
C ASN A 312 -9.79 -0.67 16.32
N ILE A 313 -10.62 -1.29 15.47
CA ILE A 313 -10.18 -2.13 14.34
C ILE A 313 -11.01 -1.74 13.12
N GLN A 314 -10.34 -1.40 12.03
CA GLN A 314 -10.97 -1.21 10.72
C GLN A 314 -10.52 -2.34 9.80
N VAL A 315 -11.47 -3.08 9.25
CA VAL A 315 -11.28 -4.14 8.25
C VAL A 315 -11.85 -3.66 6.93
N LEU A 316 -11.04 -3.68 5.88
CA LEU A 316 -11.40 -3.16 4.56
C LEU A 316 -12.18 -4.22 3.76
N ASP A 317 -12.89 -3.80 2.71
CA ASP A 317 -13.47 -4.76 1.77
C ASP A 317 -12.38 -5.68 1.18
N LYS A 318 -12.69 -6.96 1.03
CA LYS A 318 -11.80 -8.01 0.52
C LYS A 318 -10.47 -8.22 1.28
N GLU A 319 -10.27 -7.62 2.45
CA GLU A 319 -9.03 -7.73 3.23
C GLU A 319 -8.99 -9.03 4.08
N PHE A 320 -7.80 -9.64 4.19
CA PHE A 320 -7.52 -10.71 5.14
C PHE A 320 -6.86 -10.15 6.41
N VAL A 321 -7.63 -10.08 7.49
CA VAL A 321 -7.16 -9.61 8.80
C VAL A 321 -6.98 -10.77 9.78
N VAL A 322 -5.80 -10.86 10.39
CA VAL A 322 -5.53 -11.84 11.46
C VAL A 322 -5.45 -11.16 12.82
N LEU A 323 -6.25 -11.63 13.78
CA LEU A 323 -6.09 -11.32 15.20
C LEU A 323 -5.14 -12.35 15.82
N VAL A 324 -4.01 -11.90 16.38
CA VAL A 324 -2.97 -12.76 16.94
C VAL A 324 -2.52 -12.28 18.31
N GLY A 325 -2.02 -13.20 19.15
CA GLY A 325 -1.60 -12.91 20.52
C GLY A 325 -1.68 -14.14 21.43
N PRO A 326 -1.23 -14.04 22.69
CA PRO A 326 -1.28 -15.12 23.68
C PRO A 326 -2.68 -15.67 23.96
N SER A 327 -2.74 -16.81 24.63
CA SER A 327 -3.97 -17.35 25.20
C SER A 327 -4.60 -16.35 26.18
N GLY A 328 -5.91 -16.12 26.10
CA GLY A 328 -6.62 -15.20 26.99
C GLY A 328 -6.62 -13.72 26.59
N CYS A 329 -5.86 -13.27 25.58
CA CYS A 329 -5.75 -11.84 25.24
C CYS A 329 -6.97 -11.20 24.52
N GLY A 330 -8.12 -11.88 24.46
CA GLY A 330 -9.38 -11.34 23.94
C GLY A 330 -9.73 -11.65 22.48
N LYS A 331 -8.85 -12.29 21.69
CA LYS A 331 -9.06 -12.54 20.23
C LYS A 331 -10.42 -13.17 19.89
N THR A 332 -10.72 -14.33 20.46
CA THR A 332 -11.96 -15.08 20.25
C THR A 332 -13.19 -14.32 20.77
N THR A 333 -13.04 -13.59 21.89
CA THR A 333 -14.09 -12.68 22.41
C THR A 333 -14.40 -11.57 21.41
N THR A 334 -13.39 -10.92 20.83
CA THR A 334 -13.54 -9.93 19.75
C THR A 334 -14.25 -10.54 18.53
N LEU A 335 -13.80 -11.71 18.07
CA LEU A 335 -14.40 -12.40 16.93
C LEU A 335 -15.88 -12.78 17.19
N ARG A 336 -16.21 -13.21 18.42
CA ARG A 336 -17.58 -13.54 18.82
C ARG A 336 -18.48 -12.31 18.97
N MET A 337 -17.95 -11.18 19.41
CA MET A 337 -18.67 -9.89 19.39
C MET A 337 -18.99 -9.46 17.96
N ILE A 338 -18.05 -9.62 17.01
CA ILE A 338 -18.31 -9.40 15.58
C ILE A 338 -19.39 -10.38 15.09
N ALA A 339 -19.29 -11.65 15.49
CA ALA A 339 -20.28 -12.69 15.19
C ALA A 339 -21.68 -12.43 15.77
N GLY A 340 -21.80 -11.59 16.80
CA GLY A 340 -23.01 -11.41 17.60
C GLY A 340 -23.33 -12.58 18.53
N LEU A 341 -22.36 -13.49 18.71
CA LEU A 341 -22.45 -14.60 19.66
C LEU A 341 -22.12 -14.15 21.09
N GLU A 342 -21.53 -12.96 21.24
CA GLU A 342 -21.36 -12.28 22.51
C GLU A 342 -21.79 -10.81 22.40
N GLU A 343 -22.44 -10.32 23.45
CA GLU A 343 -22.86 -8.91 23.57
C GLU A 343 -21.66 -7.99 23.79
N ILE A 344 -21.71 -6.79 23.21
CA ILE A 344 -20.71 -5.73 23.36
C ILE A 344 -21.04 -4.93 24.63
N SER A 345 -20.08 -4.72 25.54
CA SER A 345 -20.33 -3.95 26.77
C SER A 345 -20.27 -2.43 26.55
N LYS A 346 -19.44 -1.96 25.61
CA LYS A 346 -19.30 -0.55 25.21
C LYS A 346 -18.74 -0.49 23.79
N GLY A 347 -19.04 0.58 23.06
CA GLY A 347 -18.50 0.86 21.73
C GLY A 347 -19.50 0.53 20.62
N GLN A 348 -19.08 0.77 19.38
CA GLN A 348 -19.92 0.63 18.19
C GLN A 348 -19.29 -0.33 17.18
N LEU A 349 -20.05 -1.33 16.76
CA LEU A 349 -19.67 -2.27 15.72
C LEU A 349 -20.48 -1.97 14.46
N TYR A 350 -19.78 -1.64 13.38
CA TYR A 350 -20.35 -1.46 12.06
C TYR A 350 -19.96 -2.63 11.16
N ILE A 351 -20.90 -3.10 10.34
CA ILE A 351 -20.65 -4.03 9.23
C ILE A 351 -21.29 -3.41 7.99
N ASP A 352 -20.51 -3.21 6.93
CA ASP A 352 -20.93 -2.54 5.69
C ASP A 352 -21.65 -1.20 5.97
N GLY A 353 -21.00 -0.34 6.76
CA GLY A 353 -21.53 0.97 7.20
C GLY A 353 -22.71 0.94 8.19
N LYS A 354 -23.37 -0.20 8.41
CA LYS A 354 -24.53 -0.33 9.30
C LYS A 354 -24.09 -0.65 10.74
N LEU A 355 -24.61 0.07 11.74
CA LEU A 355 -24.45 -0.29 13.15
C LEU A 355 -25.17 -1.61 13.44
N VAL A 356 -24.47 -2.60 13.98
CA VAL A 356 -24.99 -3.98 14.16
C VAL A 356 -25.01 -4.50 15.60
N ASN A 357 -24.67 -3.68 16.60
CA ASN A 357 -24.62 -4.09 18.03
C ASN A 357 -25.80 -4.99 18.43
N ASP A 358 -27.03 -4.49 18.22
CA ASP A 358 -28.27 -5.16 18.63
C ASP A 358 -28.88 -6.08 17.55
N ILE A 359 -28.19 -6.26 16.41
CA ILE A 359 -28.64 -7.14 15.34
C ILE A 359 -28.21 -8.58 15.66
N PRO A 360 -29.12 -9.57 15.65
CA PRO A 360 -28.78 -10.95 15.96
C PRO A 360 -27.89 -11.59 14.87
N PRO A 361 -27.05 -12.59 15.21
CA PRO A 361 -26.08 -13.23 14.29
C PRO A 361 -26.63 -13.62 12.91
N LYS A 362 -27.87 -14.13 12.89
CA LYS A 362 -28.54 -14.59 11.67
C LYS A 362 -28.77 -13.49 10.63
N ASP A 363 -28.84 -12.23 11.07
CA ASP A 363 -29.23 -11.05 10.28
C ASP A 363 -28.04 -10.08 10.04
N ARG A 364 -26.85 -10.40 10.56
CA ARG A 364 -25.59 -9.67 10.28
C ARG A 364 -24.93 -10.04 8.95
N ASP A 365 -25.47 -11.05 8.27
CA ASP A 365 -25.00 -11.60 6.98
C ASP A 365 -23.52 -12.03 6.90
N ILE A 366 -23.07 -12.63 8.00
CA ILE A 366 -21.72 -13.18 8.20
C ILE A 366 -21.75 -14.71 8.30
N ALA A 367 -20.63 -15.37 8.03
CA ALA A 367 -20.45 -16.80 8.31
C ALA A 367 -19.23 -17.03 9.20
N MET A 368 -19.38 -17.90 10.20
CA MET A 368 -18.32 -18.25 11.13
C MET A 368 -17.93 -19.73 10.97
N VAL A 369 -16.64 -19.99 10.91
CA VAL A 369 -16.02 -21.32 10.96
C VAL A 369 -15.39 -21.48 12.33
N PHE A 370 -15.89 -22.45 13.11
CA PHE A 370 -15.42 -22.74 14.45
C PHE A 370 -14.21 -23.69 14.46
N GLN A 371 -13.39 -23.57 15.50
CA GLN A 371 -12.24 -24.44 15.81
C GLN A 371 -12.57 -25.93 15.69
N ASN A 372 -13.70 -26.34 16.28
CA ASN A 372 -14.30 -27.64 16.09
C ASN A 372 -15.26 -27.56 14.91
N TYR A 373 -15.00 -28.32 13.83
CA TYR A 373 -15.72 -28.25 12.54
C TYR A 373 -17.25 -28.39 12.61
N ALA A 374 -17.79 -28.88 13.74
CA ALA A 374 -19.22 -28.90 14.09
C ALA A 374 -20.12 -29.46 12.98
N LEU A 375 -19.63 -30.47 12.25
CA LEU A 375 -20.37 -31.16 11.19
C LEU A 375 -21.41 -32.10 11.79
N TYR A 376 -22.61 -32.13 11.20
CA TYR A 376 -23.66 -33.05 11.61
C TYR A 376 -23.30 -34.49 11.18
N PRO A 377 -23.04 -35.41 12.12
CA PRO A 377 -22.45 -36.71 11.81
C PRO A 377 -23.42 -37.68 11.12
N HIS A 378 -24.72 -37.39 11.17
CA HIS A 378 -25.78 -38.20 10.56
C HIS A 378 -26.08 -37.80 9.10
N MET A 379 -25.79 -36.55 8.72
CA MET A 379 -25.93 -36.00 7.37
C MET A 379 -24.72 -36.34 6.49
N ASN A 380 -24.89 -36.37 5.17
CA ASN A 380 -23.76 -36.40 4.22
C ASN A 380 -23.15 -34.99 4.04
N VAL A 381 -22.11 -34.86 3.21
CA VAL A 381 -21.46 -33.57 2.94
C VAL A 381 -22.41 -32.57 2.27
N TYR A 382 -23.17 -33.02 1.26
CA TYR A 382 -24.17 -32.20 0.58
C TYR A 382 -25.17 -31.60 1.57
N ASP A 383 -25.76 -32.43 2.44
CA ASP A 383 -26.74 -31.99 3.44
C ASP A 383 -26.12 -31.09 4.51
N ASN A 384 -24.88 -31.38 4.94
CA ASN A 384 -24.15 -30.50 5.85
C ASN A 384 -24.03 -29.07 5.28
N MET A 385 -23.65 -28.95 4.00
CA MET A 385 -23.56 -27.67 3.30
C MET A 385 -24.95 -27.05 3.07
N ALA A 386 -25.91 -27.81 2.55
CA ALA A 386 -27.25 -27.34 2.23
C ALA A 386 -28.07 -26.89 3.45
N PHE A 387 -27.81 -27.41 4.65
CA PHE A 387 -28.64 -27.23 5.85
C PHE A 387 -29.00 -25.77 6.15
N GLY A 388 -28.02 -24.86 6.12
CA GLY A 388 -28.26 -23.43 6.39
C GLY A 388 -29.15 -22.74 5.36
N LEU A 389 -29.07 -23.18 4.09
CA LEU A 389 -29.91 -22.67 3.01
C LEU A 389 -31.34 -23.24 3.07
N LYS A 390 -31.49 -24.51 3.47
CA LYS A 390 -32.80 -25.14 3.73
C LYS A 390 -33.57 -24.39 4.83
N ILE A 391 -32.91 -24.03 5.94
CA ILE A 391 -33.51 -23.22 7.01
C ILE A 391 -33.94 -21.83 6.51
N ARG A 392 -33.11 -21.19 5.68
CA ARG A 392 -33.43 -19.90 5.03
C ARG A 392 -34.46 -20.02 3.88
N LYS A 393 -35.08 -21.19 3.68
CA LYS A 393 -36.12 -21.48 2.66
C LYS A 393 -35.70 -21.18 1.21
N PHE A 394 -34.42 -21.38 0.88
CA PHE A 394 -33.95 -21.29 -0.51
C PHE A 394 -34.59 -22.39 -1.38
N SER A 395 -34.82 -22.10 -2.67
CA SER A 395 -35.34 -23.11 -3.60
C SER A 395 -34.33 -24.25 -3.81
N LYS A 396 -34.81 -25.47 -4.10
CA LYS A 396 -33.95 -26.65 -4.31
C LYS A 396 -32.86 -26.38 -5.36
N GLN A 397 -33.21 -25.75 -6.47
CA GLN A 397 -32.29 -25.39 -7.54
C GLN A 397 -31.21 -24.39 -7.10
N ALA A 398 -31.57 -23.39 -6.28
CA ALA A 398 -30.61 -22.43 -5.74
C ALA A 398 -29.66 -23.06 -4.71
N ILE A 399 -30.15 -24.01 -3.90
CA ILE A 399 -29.34 -24.81 -2.97
C ILE A 399 -28.34 -25.66 -3.76
N GLU A 400 -28.83 -26.40 -4.75
CA GLU A 400 -28.02 -27.30 -5.57
C GLU A 400 -26.90 -26.55 -6.30
N LYS A 401 -27.23 -25.44 -6.97
CA LYS A 401 -26.24 -24.56 -7.62
C LYS A 401 -25.16 -24.09 -6.64
N ARG A 402 -25.55 -23.52 -5.49
CA ARG A 402 -24.60 -23.00 -4.47
C ARG A 402 -23.72 -24.10 -3.87
N VAL A 403 -24.28 -25.29 -3.62
CA VAL A 403 -23.53 -26.42 -3.06
C VAL A 403 -22.51 -26.94 -4.08
N GLN A 404 -22.88 -27.06 -5.36
CA GLN A 404 -21.94 -27.46 -6.42
C GLN A 404 -20.84 -26.40 -6.62
N GLU A 405 -21.18 -25.11 -6.71
CA GLU A 405 -20.19 -24.02 -6.81
C GLU A 405 -19.19 -24.04 -5.64
N ALA A 406 -19.67 -24.18 -4.40
CA ALA A 406 -18.80 -24.27 -3.23
C ALA A 406 -17.98 -25.56 -3.19
N ALA A 407 -18.54 -26.69 -3.63
CA ALA A 407 -17.83 -27.96 -3.70
C ALA A 407 -16.71 -27.96 -4.74
N HIS A 408 -16.93 -27.27 -5.87
CA HIS A 408 -15.93 -27.05 -6.91
C HIS A 408 -14.78 -26.17 -6.42
N ILE A 409 -15.08 -25.01 -5.81
CA ILE A 409 -14.08 -24.08 -5.25
C ILE A 409 -13.15 -24.77 -4.24
N LEU A 410 -13.69 -25.72 -3.47
CA LEU A 410 -13.02 -26.45 -2.40
C LEU A 410 -12.47 -27.82 -2.81
N ASP A 411 -12.67 -28.27 -4.05
CA ASP A 411 -12.25 -29.61 -4.51
C ASP A 411 -12.79 -30.73 -3.57
N ILE A 412 -14.12 -30.77 -3.41
CA ILE A 412 -14.85 -31.77 -2.60
C ILE A 412 -16.07 -32.38 -3.30
N GLU A 413 -16.22 -32.18 -4.62
CA GLU A 413 -17.35 -32.68 -5.42
C GLU A 413 -17.56 -34.19 -5.25
N ALA A 414 -16.48 -34.98 -5.36
CA ALA A 414 -16.48 -36.44 -5.16
C ALA A 414 -16.73 -36.91 -3.71
N LEU A 415 -16.94 -35.97 -2.77
CA LEU A 415 -17.19 -36.25 -1.35
C LEU A 415 -18.64 -35.94 -0.93
N LEU A 416 -19.45 -35.32 -1.80
CA LEU A 416 -20.81 -34.85 -1.49
C LEU A 416 -21.72 -35.89 -0.81
N ASP A 417 -21.65 -37.16 -1.24
CA ASP A 417 -22.47 -38.26 -0.70
C ASP A 417 -21.88 -38.91 0.57
N ARG A 418 -20.64 -38.61 0.94
CA ARG A 418 -19.97 -39.22 2.11
C ARG A 418 -20.47 -38.60 3.42
N LYS A 419 -20.42 -39.36 4.51
CA LYS A 419 -20.65 -38.84 5.88
C LYS A 419 -19.35 -38.37 6.53
N PRO A 420 -19.37 -37.40 7.47
CA PRO A 420 -18.15 -36.84 8.10
C PRO A 420 -17.17 -37.84 8.73
N LYS A 421 -17.66 -39.02 9.14
CA LYS A 421 -16.83 -40.13 9.67
C LYS A 421 -15.94 -40.80 8.61
N ALA A 422 -16.27 -40.67 7.33
CA ALA A 422 -15.54 -41.26 6.19
C ALA A 422 -14.62 -40.25 5.48
N LEU A 423 -14.23 -39.17 6.16
CA LEU A 423 -13.41 -38.06 5.66
C LEU A 423 -12.11 -37.93 6.47
N SER A 424 -11.06 -37.40 5.85
CA SER A 424 -9.84 -36.96 6.55
C SER A 424 -10.06 -35.67 7.35
N GLY A 425 -9.07 -35.23 8.15
CA GLY A 425 -9.11 -33.95 8.86
C GLY A 425 -9.32 -32.76 7.92
N GLY A 426 -8.47 -32.64 6.90
CA GLY A 426 -8.55 -31.56 5.91
C GLY A 426 -9.84 -31.61 5.08
N GLN A 427 -10.33 -32.82 4.75
CA GLN A 427 -11.63 -32.96 4.08
C GLN A 427 -12.78 -32.47 4.98
N ARG A 428 -12.79 -32.80 6.28
CA ARG A 428 -13.78 -32.25 7.23
C ARG A 428 -13.69 -30.73 7.33
N GLN A 429 -12.48 -30.17 7.32
CA GLN A 429 -12.29 -28.71 7.31
C GLN A 429 -12.83 -28.08 6.02
N ARG A 430 -12.52 -28.63 4.83
CA ARG A 430 -13.08 -28.16 3.55
C ARG A 430 -14.61 -28.18 3.59
N VAL A 431 -15.24 -29.22 4.13
CA VAL A 431 -16.70 -29.27 4.30
C VAL A 431 -17.22 -28.19 5.27
N ALA A 432 -16.50 -27.90 6.36
CA ALA A 432 -16.85 -26.81 7.27
C ALA A 432 -16.73 -25.42 6.62
N LEU A 433 -15.71 -25.19 5.80
CA LEU A 433 -15.60 -24.01 4.93
C LEU A 433 -16.74 -23.96 3.92
N GLY A 434 -17.11 -25.10 3.32
CA GLY A 434 -18.22 -25.20 2.37
C GLY A 434 -19.54 -24.71 2.96
N ARG A 435 -19.83 -25.05 4.22
CA ARG A 435 -20.99 -24.55 4.97
C ARG A 435 -21.02 -23.02 5.14
N ALA A 436 -19.86 -22.38 5.17
CA ALA A 436 -19.75 -20.92 5.18
C ALA A 436 -19.92 -20.35 3.75
N ILE A 437 -19.21 -20.90 2.76
CA ILE A 437 -19.16 -20.39 1.38
C ILE A 437 -20.53 -20.42 0.71
N VAL A 438 -21.32 -21.50 0.86
CA VAL A 438 -22.65 -21.61 0.23
C VAL A 438 -23.61 -20.47 0.61
N ARG A 439 -23.37 -19.81 1.75
CA ARG A 439 -24.17 -18.66 2.19
C ARG A 439 -23.84 -17.38 1.43
N GLN A 440 -22.64 -17.25 0.86
CA GLN A 440 -22.10 -16.02 0.26
C GLN A 440 -22.22 -14.81 1.22
N PRO A 441 -21.61 -14.89 2.42
CA PRO A 441 -21.66 -13.82 3.42
C PRO A 441 -20.82 -12.60 2.99
N LYS A 442 -21.09 -11.44 3.60
CA LYS A 442 -20.21 -10.25 3.46
C LYS A 442 -18.87 -10.42 4.15
N VAL A 443 -18.83 -11.17 5.25
CA VAL A 443 -17.63 -11.38 6.07
C VAL A 443 -17.53 -12.83 6.50
N PHE A 444 -16.35 -13.41 6.32
CA PHE A 444 -15.98 -14.71 6.88
C PHE A 444 -15.21 -14.52 8.19
N LEU A 445 -15.60 -15.26 9.22
CA LEU A 445 -14.97 -15.27 10.54
C LEU A 445 -14.39 -16.67 10.80
N PHE A 446 -13.13 -16.76 11.20
CA PHE A 446 -12.44 -18.03 11.46
C PHE A 446 -11.86 -18.05 12.88
N ASP A 447 -12.31 -18.99 13.73
CA ASP A 447 -11.88 -19.12 15.12
C ASP A 447 -10.92 -20.33 15.24
N GLU A 448 -9.60 -20.08 15.14
CA GLU A 448 -8.51 -21.08 15.18
C GLU A 448 -8.74 -22.38 14.35
N PRO A 449 -9.17 -22.31 13.08
CA PRO A 449 -9.66 -23.48 12.32
C PRO A 449 -8.60 -24.55 12.02
N LEU A 450 -7.31 -24.23 12.20
CA LEU A 450 -6.16 -25.11 11.96
C LEU A 450 -5.58 -25.76 13.23
N SER A 451 -5.97 -25.29 14.42
CA SER A 451 -5.41 -25.74 15.70
C SER A 451 -5.53 -27.27 15.93
N ASN A 452 -6.63 -27.86 15.47
CA ASN A 452 -6.93 -29.29 15.58
C ASN A 452 -6.21 -30.20 14.56
N LEU A 453 -5.30 -29.66 13.74
CA LEU A 453 -4.60 -30.40 12.68
C LEU A 453 -3.12 -30.63 12.99
N ASP A 454 -2.55 -31.68 12.42
CA ASP A 454 -1.11 -31.97 12.45
C ASP A 454 -0.31 -30.94 11.63
N ALA A 455 0.98 -30.81 11.93
CA ALA A 455 1.84 -29.78 11.34
C ALA A 455 1.91 -29.82 9.80
N LYS A 456 1.92 -31.02 9.18
CA LYS A 456 1.99 -31.15 7.71
C LYS A 456 0.68 -30.70 7.08
N LEU A 457 -0.45 -31.11 7.64
CA LEU A 457 -1.75 -30.71 7.15
C LEU A 457 -2.04 -29.23 7.43
N ARG A 458 -1.54 -28.65 8.53
CA ARG A 458 -1.58 -27.18 8.75
C ARG A 458 -0.89 -26.44 7.60
N VAL A 459 0.34 -26.81 7.22
CA VAL A 459 1.05 -26.16 6.10
C VAL A 459 0.22 -26.18 4.81
N GLN A 460 -0.36 -27.33 4.46
CA GLN A 460 -1.25 -27.44 3.29
C GLN A 460 -2.49 -26.55 3.44
N MET A 461 -3.21 -26.65 4.55
CA MET A 461 -4.47 -25.93 4.74
C MET A 461 -4.30 -24.42 4.86
N ARG A 462 -3.14 -23.91 5.33
CA ARG A 462 -2.79 -22.48 5.24
C ARG A 462 -2.75 -22.01 3.80
N ALA A 463 -2.02 -22.72 2.94
CA ALA A 463 -1.95 -22.42 1.52
C ALA A 463 -3.32 -22.51 0.84
N GLU A 464 -4.15 -23.49 1.20
CA GLU A 464 -5.53 -23.61 0.71
C GLU A 464 -6.42 -22.44 1.14
N ILE A 465 -6.31 -21.95 2.40
CA ILE A 465 -7.08 -20.79 2.88
C ILE A 465 -6.61 -19.49 2.20
N SER A 466 -5.30 -19.27 2.02
CA SER A 466 -4.79 -18.11 1.27
C SER A 466 -5.22 -18.15 -0.20
N ALA A 467 -5.17 -19.31 -0.85
CA ALA A 467 -5.66 -19.48 -2.21
C ALA A 467 -7.19 -19.30 -2.31
N LEU A 468 -7.94 -19.75 -1.30
CA LEU A 468 -9.39 -19.54 -1.20
C LEU A 468 -9.72 -18.05 -1.07
N HIS A 469 -8.98 -17.31 -0.24
CA HIS A 469 -9.15 -15.86 -0.11
C HIS A 469 -8.93 -15.16 -1.46
N GLN A 470 -7.85 -15.50 -2.18
CA GLN A 470 -7.60 -14.97 -3.53
C GLN A 470 -8.70 -15.31 -4.53
N ARG A 471 -9.32 -16.50 -4.44
CA ARG A 471 -10.44 -16.93 -5.31
C ARG A 471 -11.77 -16.27 -4.96
N LEU A 472 -12.07 -16.12 -3.67
CA LEU A 472 -13.35 -15.58 -3.19
C LEU A 472 -13.40 -14.05 -3.21
N GLN A 473 -12.24 -13.37 -3.10
CA GLN A 473 -12.17 -11.90 -3.03
C GLN A 473 -13.13 -11.34 -1.97
N ALA A 474 -13.11 -11.93 -0.77
CA ALA A 474 -14.06 -11.68 0.31
C ALA A 474 -13.35 -11.31 1.60
N THR A 475 -13.94 -10.41 2.39
CA THR A 475 -13.41 -9.98 3.69
C THR A 475 -13.31 -11.14 4.67
N MET A 476 -12.12 -11.33 5.26
CA MET A 476 -11.85 -12.41 6.22
C MET A 476 -11.26 -11.87 7.52
N ILE A 477 -11.79 -12.32 8.66
CA ILE A 477 -11.21 -12.10 9.98
C ILE A 477 -10.88 -13.46 10.59
N TYR A 478 -9.62 -13.67 10.95
CA TYR A 478 -9.08 -14.96 11.36
C TYR A 478 -8.37 -14.84 12.71
N VAL A 479 -8.70 -15.70 13.67
CA VAL A 479 -8.06 -15.76 14.99
C VAL A 479 -7.08 -16.91 15.01
N THR A 480 -5.87 -16.65 15.53
CA THR A 480 -4.87 -17.69 15.81
C THR A 480 -3.92 -17.30 16.93
N HIS A 481 -3.23 -18.31 17.46
CA HIS A 481 -2.06 -18.16 18.32
C HIS A 481 -0.74 -18.41 17.55
N ASP A 482 -0.80 -18.91 16.31
CA ASP A 482 0.35 -19.20 15.48
C ASP A 482 0.78 -17.94 14.69
N GLN A 483 1.95 -17.41 15.02
CA GLN A 483 2.54 -16.26 14.34
C GLN A 483 2.86 -16.51 12.85
N ILE A 484 3.16 -17.75 12.45
CA ILE A 484 3.44 -18.11 11.06
C ILE A 484 2.13 -18.08 10.25
N GLU A 485 1.01 -18.49 10.83
CA GLU A 485 -0.33 -18.26 10.23
C GLU A 485 -0.57 -16.77 9.97
N ALA A 486 -0.34 -15.92 10.98
CA ALA A 486 -0.51 -14.47 10.83
C ALA A 486 0.40 -13.87 9.75
N MET A 487 1.68 -14.24 9.75
CA MET A 487 2.70 -13.70 8.84
C MET A 487 2.59 -14.18 7.39
N THR A 488 1.97 -15.35 7.13
CA THR A 488 1.93 -15.95 5.77
C THR A 488 0.58 -15.84 5.07
N MET A 489 -0.49 -15.50 5.79
CA MET A 489 -1.86 -15.53 5.24
C MET A 489 -2.54 -14.16 5.17
N SER A 490 -2.10 -13.18 5.98
CA SER A 490 -2.82 -11.91 6.14
C SER A 490 -2.26 -10.75 5.33
N ASP A 491 -3.15 -9.83 4.95
CA ASP A 491 -2.76 -8.48 4.51
C ASP A 491 -2.43 -7.59 5.72
N LYS A 492 -3.11 -7.83 6.85
CA LYS A 492 -2.99 -7.06 8.09
C LYS A 492 -3.11 -7.93 9.33
N ILE A 493 -2.22 -7.70 10.28
CA ILE A 493 -2.20 -8.32 11.60
C ILE A 493 -2.67 -7.31 12.64
N VAL A 494 -3.49 -7.75 13.58
CA VAL A 494 -3.82 -7.05 14.84
C VAL A 494 -3.25 -7.86 16.00
N VAL A 495 -2.21 -7.34 16.64
CA VAL A 495 -1.58 -7.99 17.80
C VAL A 495 -2.31 -7.56 19.07
N MET A 496 -2.76 -8.53 19.87
CA MET A 496 -3.51 -8.31 21.12
C MET A 496 -2.76 -8.90 22.33
N LYS A 497 -2.80 -8.19 23.45
CA LYS A 497 -2.24 -8.60 24.75
C LYS A 497 -3.17 -8.14 25.87
N ASP A 498 -3.54 -9.05 26.77
CA ASP A 498 -4.30 -8.73 28.01
C ASP A 498 -5.61 -7.93 27.81
N GLY A 499 -6.22 -8.05 26.63
CA GLY A 499 -7.44 -7.35 26.21
C GLY A 499 -7.20 -6.05 25.43
N ASP A 500 -5.97 -5.55 25.38
CA ASP A 500 -5.55 -4.32 24.70
C ASP A 500 -4.91 -4.65 23.32
N ILE A 501 -5.23 -3.84 22.30
CA ILE A 501 -4.54 -3.90 20.99
C ILE A 501 -3.17 -3.25 21.16
N GLN A 502 -2.13 -3.98 20.77
CA GLN A 502 -0.74 -3.52 20.85
C GLN A 502 -0.33 -2.80 19.58
N GLN A 503 -0.48 -3.45 18.42
CA GLN A 503 -0.13 -2.88 17.12
C GLN A 503 -1.02 -3.47 16.02
N THR A 504 -1.27 -2.68 14.98
CA THR A 504 -2.02 -3.08 13.79
C THR A 504 -1.29 -2.60 12.54
N GLY A 505 -1.16 -3.45 11.51
CA GLY A 505 -0.43 -3.12 10.28
C GLY A 505 -0.10 -4.36 9.44
N ALA A 506 0.64 -4.18 8.35
CA ALA A 506 1.04 -5.28 7.49
C ALA A 506 2.08 -6.21 8.17
N PRO A 507 2.16 -7.50 7.82
CA PRO A 507 3.06 -8.47 8.46
C PRO A 507 4.52 -8.01 8.59
N LEU A 508 5.11 -7.50 7.50
CA LEU A 508 6.51 -7.06 7.49
C LEU A 508 6.71 -5.72 8.23
N ASP A 509 5.69 -4.85 8.27
CA ASP A 509 5.77 -3.60 9.03
C ASP A 509 5.85 -3.88 10.54
N LEU A 510 5.07 -4.85 11.04
CA LEU A 510 5.15 -5.29 12.44
C LEU A 510 6.45 -6.03 12.76
N TYR A 511 6.99 -6.78 11.80
CA TYR A 511 8.26 -7.49 11.98
C TYR A 511 9.46 -6.54 12.09
N ASN A 512 9.51 -5.54 11.21
CA ASN A 512 10.61 -4.59 11.08
C ASN A 512 10.48 -3.37 12.01
N HIS A 513 9.26 -2.91 12.29
CA HIS A 513 8.96 -1.71 13.07
C HIS A 513 7.96 -2.01 14.21
N PRO A 514 8.32 -2.89 15.17
CA PRO A 514 7.50 -3.14 16.35
C PRO A 514 7.52 -1.92 17.29
N ILE A 515 6.35 -1.42 17.69
CA ILE A 515 6.25 -0.23 18.56
C ILE A 515 6.62 -0.49 20.02
N ASN A 516 6.69 -1.77 20.42
CA ASN A 516 7.05 -2.17 21.77
C ASN A 516 7.72 -3.55 21.79
N LYS A 517 8.43 -3.82 22.88
CA LYS A 517 9.18 -5.07 23.10
C LYS A 517 8.31 -6.32 23.00
N PHE A 518 7.04 -6.24 23.40
CA PHE A 518 6.12 -7.36 23.32
C PHE A 518 5.81 -7.73 21.86
N VAL A 519 5.48 -6.77 20.99
CA VAL A 519 5.26 -7.06 19.55
C VAL A 519 6.55 -7.59 18.92
N ALA A 520 7.70 -6.99 19.25
CA ALA A 520 9.01 -7.43 18.77
C ALA A 520 9.34 -8.89 19.17
N GLY A 521 9.05 -9.27 20.40
CA GLY A 521 9.26 -10.63 20.92
C GLY A 521 8.19 -11.64 20.53
N PHE A 522 6.99 -11.19 20.16
CA PHE A 522 5.86 -12.06 19.82
C PHE A 522 5.70 -12.30 18.31
N ILE A 523 6.18 -11.40 17.46
CA ILE A 523 6.16 -11.55 16.00
C ILE A 523 7.57 -11.87 15.50
N GLY A 524 7.82 -13.15 15.17
CA GLY A 524 9.06 -13.69 14.63
C GLY A 524 9.39 -15.08 15.17
N SER A 525 9.87 -15.98 14.29
CA SER A 525 10.31 -17.34 14.68
C SER A 525 11.73 -17.60 14.17
N PRO A 526 12.76 -17.64 15.04
CA PRO A 526 12.71 -17.40 16.49
C PRO A 526 12.36 -15.95 16.85
N PRO A 527 12.00 -15.66 18.12
CA PRO A 527 11.63 -14.32 18.57
C PRO A 527 12.84 -13.36 18.52
N MET A 528 12.57 -12.05 18.62
CA MET A 528 13.64 -11.06 18.76
C MET A 528 14.46 -11.30 20.05
N ASN A 529 15.78 -11.22 19.93
CA ASN A 529 16.68 -11.26 21.07
C ASN A 529 16.67 -9.92 21.80
N PHE A 530 16.70 -9.95 23.14
CA PHE A 530 16.76 -8.75 23.96
C PHE A 530 17.96 -8.78 24.90
N MET A 531 18.71 -7.69 24.94
CA MET A 531 19.79 -7.46 25.90
C MET A 531 19.54 -6.14 26.62
N THR A 532 19.88 -6.04 27.91
CA THR A 532 19.92 -4.74 28.60
C THR A 532 21.30 -4.13 28.43
N MET A 533 21.37 -2.87 28.00
CA MET A 533 22.63 -2.13 27.88
C MET A 533 22.53 -0.75 28.53
N THR A 534 23.64 -0.26 29.07
CA THR A 534 23.75 1.13 29.54
C THR A 534 24.36 1.97 28.43
N ILE A 535 23.69 3.06 28.05
CA ILE A 535 24.22 4.01 27.05
C ILE A 535 25.30 4.86 27.71
N THR A 536 26.47 4.94 27.09
CA THR A 536 27.62 5.72 27.56
C THR A 536 28.18 6.56 26.42
N GLU A 537 28.74 7.73 26.73
CA GLU A 537 29.40 8.59 25.74
C GLU A 537 30.92 8.53 25.92
N LYS A 538 31.64 8.32 24.80
CA LYS A 538 33.10 8.35 24.77
C LYS A 538 33.57 8.83 23.41
N ASN A 539 34.48 9.81 23.39
CA ASN A 539 35.04 10.42 22.19
C ASN A 539 33.96 10.92 21.20
N GLN A 540 32.91 11.61 21.71
CA GLN A 540 31.77 12.12 20.94
C GLN A 540 30.94 11.04 20.20
N LYS A 541 31.06 9.76 20.60
CA LYS A 541 30.27 8.63 20.10
C LYS A 541 29.53 7.95 21.25
N LEU A 542 28.36 7.38 20.95
CA LEU A 542 27.59 6.60 21.91
C LEU A 542 27.90 5.11 21.82
N TRP A 543 27.97 4.48 22.98
CA TRP A 543 28.33 3.08 23.18
C TRP A 543 27.30 2.40 24.08
N GLY A 544 26.83 1.23 23.68
CA GLY A 544 26.06 0.34 24.56
C GLY A 544 27.02 -0.54 25.36
N SER A 545 27.02 -0.40 26.69
CA SER A 545 27.76 -1.29 27.60
C SER A 545 26.90 -2.48 28.00
N LEU A 546 27.43 -3.69 27.78
CA LEU A 546 26.82 -4.99 28.11
C LEU A 546 27.74 -5.75 29.08
N ASP A 547 27.56 -5.55 30.38
CA ASP A 547 28.47 -6.05 31.43
C ASP A 547 29.94 -5.70 31.11
N LYS A 548 30.78 -6.70 30.78
CA LYS A 548 32.21 -6.53 30.47
C LYS A 548 32.50 -6.14 29.02
N GLN A 549 31.47 -6.05 28.17
CA GLN A 549 31.59 -5.79 26.74
C GLN A 549 31.02 -4.40 26.37
N THR A 550 31.48 -3.82 25.27
CA THR A 550 31.02 -2.50 24.78
C THR A 550 30.85 -2.52 23.28
N LEU A 551 29.69 -2.08 22.82
CA LEU A 551 29.30 -2.05 21.41
C LEU A 551 29.12 -0.60 20.95
N LEU A 552 29.83 -0.17 19.92
CA LEU A 552 29.67 1.13 19.28
C LEU A 552 28.32 1.19 18.56
N LEU A 553 27.54 2.25 18.79
CA LEU A 553 26.27 2.46 18.09
C LEU A 553 26.50 3.14 16.73
N SER A 554 25.59 2.90 15.77
CA SER A 554 25.55 3.64 14.51
C SER A 554 25.14 5.10 14.72
N ASP A 555 25.38 5.97 13.73
CA ASP A 555 25.00 7.39 13.80
C ASP A 555 23.46 7.58 13.92
N GLU A 556 22.69 6.69 13.30
CA GLU A 556 21.22 6.63 13.42
C GLU A 556 20.82 6.31 14.87
N LEU A 557 21.31 5.20 15.43
CA LEU A 557 21.04 4.81 16.83
C LEU A 557 21.59 5.82 17.85
N THR A 558 22.68 6.52 17.52
CA THR A 558 23.25 7.61 18.32
C THR A 558 22.28 8.78 18.41
N THR A 559 21.60 9.13 17.32
CA THR A 559 20.58 10.19 17.30
C THR A 559 19.39 9.85 18.20
N ILE A 560 18.94 8.60 18.16
CA ILE A 560 17.87 8.05 19.01
C ILE A 560 18.27 8.03 20.49
N ALA A 561 19.42 7.44 20.80
CA ALA A 561 19.87 7.18 22.18
C ALA A 561 20.42 8.42 22.90
N LYS A 562 20.51 9.57 22.23
CA LYS A 562 21.11 10.81 22.77
C LYS A 562 20.50 11.28 24.09
N ASN A 563 19.20 11.10 24.28
CA ASN A 563 18.49 11.48 25.52
C ASN A 563 18.49 10.35 26.58
N LYS A 564 19.19 9.24 26.32
CA LYS A 564 19.29 8.06 27.19
C LYS A 564 20.72 7.82 27.71
N VAL A 565 21.65 8.77 27.52
CA VAL A 565 23.01 8.70 28.07
C VAL A 565 22.96 8.50 29.60
N SER A 566 23.80 7.58 30.08
CA SER A 566 23.84 7.08 31.47
C SER A 566 22.57 6.35 31.94
N GLN A 567 21.62 6.04 31.06
CA GLN A 567 20.43 5.23 31.36
C GLN A 567 20.57 3.82 30.76
N GLN A 568 19.80 2.88 31.30
CA GLN A 568 19.62 1.57 30.69
C GLN A 568 18.55 1.64 29.59
N VAL A 569 18.80 0.92 28.49
CA VAL A 569 17.83 0.64 27.44
C VAL A 569 17.84 -0.86 27.13
N ILE A 570 16.78 -1.34 26.49
CA ILE A 570 16.69 -2.70 25.99
C ILE A 570 17.06 -2.67 24.50
N PHE A 571 18.14 -3.36 24.14
CA PHE A 571 18.57 -3.56 22.76
C PHE A 571 17.88 -4.80 22.20
N GLY A 572 17.06 -4.62 21.17
CA GLY A 572 16.41 -5.69 20.42
C GLY A 572 17.08 -5.93 19.07
N ILE A 573 17.34 -7.19 18.74
CA ILE A 573 17.84 -7.59 17.41
C ILE A 573 17.31 -8.97 17.00
N ARG A 574 17.00 -9.14 15.71
CA ARG A 574 16.53 -10.42 15.17
C ARG A 574 17.64 -11.48 15.12
N PRO A 575 17.35 -12.77 15.31
CA PRO A 575 18.32 -13.87 15.22
C PRO A 575 19.13 -13.90 13.91
N GLU A 576 18.50 -13.58 12.78
CA GLU A 576 19.15 -13.50 11.46
C GLU A 576 19.95 -12.20 11.22
N SER A 577 19.81 -11.21 12.10
CA SER A 577 20.58 -9.94 12.07
C SER A 577 21.80 -9.96 12.98
N LEU A 578 22.05 -11.07 13.70
CA LEU A 578 23.30 -11.33 14.42
C LEU A 578 24.21 -12.20 13.53
N ILE A 579 25.25 -11.60 12.96
CA ILE A 579 26.13 -12.26 12.00
C ILE A 579 27.35 -12.81 12.75
N VAL A 580 27.63 -14.12 12.64
CA VAL A 580 28.86 -14.70 13.18
C VAL A 580 30.05 -14.27 12.32
N ASN A 581 31.00 -13.53 12.90
CA ASN A 581 32.17 -12.99 12.22
C ASN A 581 33.38 -12.93 13.16
N GLU A 582 34.22 -13.97 13.13
CA GLU A 582 35.46 -14.08 13.92
C GLU A 582 36.45 -12.93 13.66
N ASN A 583 36.48 -12.40 12.44
CA ASN A 583 37.37 -11.33 12.03
C ASN A 583 36.83 -9.92 12.35
N ALA A 584 35.68 -9.81 13.00
CA ALA A 584 35.11 -8.51 13.37
C ALA A 584 35.96 -7.77 14.40
N GLN A 585 35.95 -6.43 14.30
CA GLN A 585 36.57 -5.54 15.27
C GLN A 585 35.81 -5.61 16.60
N LYS A 586 36.54 -5.61 17.73
CA LYS A 586 35.94 -5.66 19.08
C LYS A 586 34.95 -4.55 19.37
N GLU A 587 35.09 -3.38 18.75
CA GLU A 587 34.20 -2.23 18.96
C GLU A 587 32.82 -2.41 18.32
N THR A 588 32.70 -3.26 17.30
CA THR A 588 31.48 -3.49 16.52
C THR A 588 30.95 -4.93 16.67
N SER A 589 31.37 -5.63 17.72
CA SER A 589 31.00 -7.02 17.94
C SER A 589 30.90 -7.39 19.42
N VAL A 590 30.26 -8.53 19.68
CA VAL A 590 30.10 -9.13 21.01
C VAL A 590 30.66 -10.55 20.94
N ASP A 591 31.56 -10.90 21.86
CA ASP A 591 32.07 -12.26 22.04
C ASP A 591 31.03 -13.09 22.83
N ALA A 592 30.79 -14.34 22.43
CA ALA A 592 29.82 -15.25 23.04
C ALA A 592 30.27 -16.71 22.98
N THR A 593 29.74 -17.54 23.88
CA THR A 593 29.96 -19.00 23.85
C THR A 593 28.70 -19.71 23.35
N VAL A 594 28.86 -20.70 22.48
CA VAL A 594 27.76 -21.56 22.00
C VAL A 594 27.37 -22.55 23.10
N GLU A 595 26.12 -22.55 23.52
CA GLU A 595 25.58 -23.50 24.51
C GLU A 595 24.85 -24.67 23.83
N ILE A 596 24.04 -24.40 22.81
CA ILE A 596 23.27 -25.42 22.08
C ILE A 596 23.31 -25.13 20.58
N VAL A 597 23.39 -26.20 19.78
CA VAL A 597 23.33 -26.18 18.31
C VAL A 597 22.10 -26.97 17.87
N GLU A 598 21.10 -26.29 17.31
CA GLU A 598 19.83 -26.88 16.86
C GLU A 598 19.75 -26.87 15.32
N PRO A 599 19.98 -28.00 14.63
CA PRO A 599 19.88 -28.09 13.18
C PRO A 599 18.43 -28.27 12.73
N LEU A 600 17.95 -27.36 11.88
CA LEU A 600 16.57 -27.34 11.35
C LEU A 600 16.51 -27.62 9.83
N GLY A 601 17.55 -28.23 9.29
CA GLY A 601 17.66 -28.60 7.87
C GLY A 601 18.28 -27.49 7.03
N SER A 602 17.50 -26.47 6.64
CA SER A 602 17.98 -25.34 5.83
C SER A 602 18.75 -24.28 6.62
N GLU A 603 18.79 -24.40 7.94
CA GLU A 603 19.37 -23.46 8.87
C GLU A 603 19.76 -24.14 10.18
N VAL A 604 20.58 -23.46 10.96
CA VAL A 604 20.97 -23.85 12.32
C VAL A 604 20.65 -22.70 13.26
N HIS A 605 20.01 -23.00 14.40
CA HIS A 605 19.84 -22.05 15.50
C HIS A 605 20.92 -22.33 16.54
N LEU A 606 21.72 -21.32 16.85
CA LEU A 606 22.73 -21.36 17.90
C LEU A 606 22.15 -20.65 19.13
N TYR A 607 21.98 -21.37 20.23
CA TYR A 607 21.71 -20.76 21.52
C TYR A 607 23.05 -20.42 22.14
N ILE A 608 23.23 -19.15 22.45
CA ILE A 608 24.52 -18.54 22.78
C ILE A 608 24.42 -17.73 24.06
N ASN A 609 25.55 -17.58 24.75
CA ASN A 609 25.65 -16.82 25.98
C ASN A 609 26.73 -15.76 25.86
N THR A 610 26.36 -14.49 25.99
CA THR A 610 27.28 -13.32 25.94
C THR A 610 27.94 -13.01 27.29
N GLY A 611 27.71 -13.85 28.30
CA GLY A 611 28.00 -13.61 29.71
C GLY A 611 26.92 -12.80 30.44
N SER A 612 26.15 -11.98 29.71
CA SER A 612 25.10 -11.11 30.28
C SER A 612 23.68 -11.47 29.83
N SER A 613 23.53 -12.24 28.74
CA SER A 613 22.23 -12.67 28.23
C SER A 613 22.37 -13.94 27.38
N GLN A 614 21.32 -14.78 27.39
CA GLN A 614 21.15 -15.87 26.42
C GLN A 614 20.40 -15.34 25.19
N LEU A 615 20.89 -15.67 23.99
CA LEU A 615 20.35 -15.22 22.71
C LEU A 615 20.29 -16.40 21.73
N ILE A 616 19.54 -16.24 20.64
CA ILE A 616 19.46 -17.17 19.52
C ILE A 616 20.05 -16.50 18.27
N VAL A 617 20.95 -17.18 17.58
CA VAL A 617 21.51 -16.76 16.28
C VAL A 617 21.09 -17.73 15.20
N ARG A 618 20.59 -17.23 14.07
CA ARG A 618 20.19 -18.05 12.92
C ARG A 618 21.30 -18.02 11.86
N THR A 619 21.86 -19.18 11.52
CA THR A 619 23.01 -19.30 10.62
C THR A 619 22.84 -20.40 9.55
N SER A 620 23.72 -20.39 8.55
CA SER A 620 23.76 -21.38 7.46
C SER A 620 24.23 -22.75 7.98
N PRO A 621 23.66 -23.88 7.51
CA PRO A 621 24.14 -25.22 7.86
C PRO A 621 25.50 -25.57 7.24
N GLU A 622 26.04 -24.73 6.34
CA GLU A 622 27.36 -24.93 5.71
C GLU A 622 28.52 -24.83 6.72
N LYS A 623 28.35 -24.06 7.80
CA LYS A 623 29.34 -23.96 8.87
C LYS A 623 28.88 -24.76 10.08
N ILE A 624 29.71 -25.72 10.48
CA ILE A 624 29.52 -26.53 11.68
C ILE A 624 30.04 -25.73 12.88
N TYR A 625 29.24 -25.71 13.95
CA TYR A 625 29.58 -25.15 15.25
C TYR A 625 29.44 -26.22 16.33
N HIS A 626 30.14 -26.07 17.45
CA HIS A 626 30.11 -27.01 18.56
C HIS A 626 29.73 -26.34 19.89
N PRO A 627 28.97 -27.01 20.78
CA PRO A 627 28.79 -26.54 22.16
C PRO A 627 30.14 -26.34 22.88
N GLY A 628 30.28 -25.22 23.57
CA GLY A 628 31.52 -24.75 24.20
C GLY A 628 32.44 -23.92 23.28
N GLU A 629 32.12 -23.77 22.00
CA GLU A 629 32.88 -22.95 21.06
C GLU A 629 32.68 -21.45 21.36
N ASN A 630 33.76 -20.67 21.31
CA ASN A 630 33.69 -19.21 21.44
C ASN A 630 33.61 -18.57 20.05
N ILE A 631 32.56 -17.79 19.83
CA ILE A 631 32.27 -17.10 18.58
C ILE A 631 32.19 -15.59 18.80
N ARG A 632 32.33 -14.83 17.71
CA ARG A 632 32.17 -13.36 17.70
C ARG A 632 31.00 -12.98 16.81
N LEU A 633 30.20 -12.03 17.28
CA LEU A 633 28.91 -11.66 16.69
C LEU A 633 28.92 -10.18 16.31
N THR A 634 28.65 -9.88 15.04
CA THR A 634 28.42 -8.52 14.55
C THR A 634 26.92 -8.30 14.38
N PRO A 635 26.27 -7.45 15.19
CA PRO A 635 24.89 -7.05 14.95
C PRO A 635 24.79 -6.12 13.74
N ASP A 636 23.84 -6.39 12.83
CA ASP A 636 23.47 -5.46 11.76
C ASP A 636 22.66 -4.30 12.35
N MET A 637 23.34 -3.18 12.60
CA MET A 637 22.78 -1.98 13.26
C MET A 637 21.54 -1.41 12.58
N ARG A 638 21.29 -1.73 11.30
CA ARG A 638 20.11 -1.27 10.55
C ARG A 638 18.81 -1.98 10.98
N HIS A 639 18.93 -3.14 11.62
CA HIS A 639 17.81 -3.96 12.09
C HIS A 639 17.71 -3.98 13.63
N VAL A 640 18.43 -3.09 14.31
CA VAL A 640 18.36 -2.90 15.76
C VAL A 640 17.20 -2.00 16.11
N VAL A 641 16.42 -2.40 17.12
CA VAL A 641 15.40 -1.56 17.75
C VAL A 641 15.78 -1.35 19.21
N LEU A 642 15.89 -0.10 19.64
CA LEU A 642 16.06 0.22 21.05
C LEU A 642 14.69 0.44 21.69
N PHE A 643 14.49 -0.12 22.88
CA PHE A 643 13.30 0.08 23.69
C PHE A 643 13.67 0.73 25.03
N ASP A 644 12.76 1.56 25.53
CA ASP A 644 12.85 2.11 26.86
C ASP A 644 12.78 1.01 27.94
N ARG A 645 13.52 1.17 29.04
CA ARG A 645 13.68 0.12 30.05
C ARG A 645 12.46 -0.06 30.95
N GLU A 646 11.68 1.00 31.16
CA GLU A 646 10.53 1.04 32.08
C GLU A 646 9.21 0.83 31.34
N THR A 647 9.03 1.53 30.22
CA THR A 647 7.79 1.49 29.43
C THR A 647 7.77 0.37 28.37
N GLU A 648 8.93 -0.21 28.06
CA GLU A 648 9.15 -1.21 26.98
C GLU A 648 8.69 -0.75 25.57
N LEU A 649 8.42 0.55 25.38
CA LEU A 649 8.12 1.17 24.08
C LEU A 649 9.41 1.35 23.27
N ALA A 650 9.29 1.28 21.94
CA ALA A 650 10.41 1.55 21.03
C ALA A 650 10.79 3.04 21.08
N LEU A 651 12.08 3.33 21.01
CA LEU A 651 12.60 4.72 20.99
C LEU A 651 12.55 5.36 19.59
N ASN A 652 12.14 4.60 18.57
CA ASN A 652 12.19 4.98 17.14
C ASN A 652 10.79 5.19 16.52
N SER A 653 9.72 5.02 17.30
CA SER A 653 8.32 5.00 16.84
C SER A 653 7.58 6.31 17.12
#